data_AF-A0A2I0VPK6-F1
#
_entry.id   AF-A0A2I0VPK6-F1
#
_cell.length_a   1.000
_cell.length_b   1.000
_cell.length_c   1.000
_cell.angle_alpha   90.00
_cell.angle_beta   90.00
_cell.angle_gamma   90.00
#
_symmetry.space_group_name_H-M   'P 1'
#
loop_
_entity.id
_entity.type
_entity.pdbx_description
1 polymer ?
#
loop_
_entity_poly.entity_id
_entity_poly.type
_entity_poly.pdbx_seq_one_letter_code
_entity_poly.pdbx_strand_id
1 'polypeptide(L)'
;MASCASVFPVVPWESPILWRCKGRREPHQTKIPRLIDLFVNNMSSSIAIHRFVAQNSLHSSPFPLGSDSLEPEVKFRTAFSHMRTLESPVIYDTITVQDEQADFPWFGYDHSLILPGKTLERIFWEDTPWMPCFDDLLNVHESLGLARKKYNALRRRQVKAETEAWERAAEEYKELERVMLEKKLAPSLPYVKSLFLGWFEPLRSAIEKDLKLEKAKRHKAAYAHHLSLLPADKLAVIVMHKMMGLLMMGQEEGCVRVVQAAIHIGEAVENEVRIHGYVEKTKKRGNRVCQDIIFTKEQQKRRKLVMKLIKMKKLVDVQKLLKEEIHMEPWGRDAQAKLGTRLIELLIESAFVQPPINQSGDSSPDILPAFRHILKAVSVEDGKLKNKYGVIECHPLVHMGLGSTARLMVIPYLPMLIPPKKWKGYNKGGHLFLPSYVMRTHGAKDQQNAIKSVPKRQLNKVFEALDTLGSTKWRVNRRILEVVETIWSEGGGVAGLVDREDIPIQEKPGLEDSMEIKKWRWNARKAKKANNEMHAQRCDTELKLSVARKMQDEEGFYYPHNLDFRGRAYPMHSHLNHLSSDLCRGILEFAEGRQLGKSGLCWLKVHLANIYGGGVEKLSYDARLTFVENHLNNIFDSAMNPVDGKRWWIHAEDPFQCLAACINLSDALTSSSPHSMISYLPIHQDGSCNGLQHYAALGRDSLEAAAVNLVAQEKPADVYSGIAARVYEIVKQDSQKDPASDPTASLAKILVDQLSGGQEVSKADCHDISLWCYICWCQRADKKETDRKRKNHR
;
A
#
# COMPACT_ATOMS: atom_id res chain seq x y z
N MET A 1 -0.57 -5.16 9.20
CA MET A 1 0.02 -3.80 9.25
C MET A 1 0.19 -3.09 7.89
N ALA A 2 -0.57 -3.43 6.84
CA ALA A 2 -0.51 -2.68 5.56
C ALA A 2 -1.30 -1.34 5.54
N SER A 3 -1.97 -0.98 6.65
CA SER A 3 -2.84 0.21 6.75
C SER A 3 -2.17 1.44 7.40
N CYS A 4 -1.04 1.29 8.10
CA CYS A 4 -0.46 2.39 8.88
C CYS A 4 0.76 3.09 8.25
N ALA A 5 1.29 2.61 7.12
CA ALA A 5 2.49 3.20 6.52
C ALA A 5 2.23 4.43 5.62
N SER A 6 0.99 4.92 5.51
CA SER A 6 0.60 5.97 4.56
C SER A 6 0.51 7.39 5.14
N VAL A 7 0.84 7.64 6.42
CA VAL A 7 0.73 8.99 6.98
C VAL A 7 1.85 9.30 7.97
N PHE A 8 2.92 9.93 7.47
CA PHE A 8 3.75 10.83 8.29
C PHE A 8 3.71 12.23 7.67
N PRO A 9 3.36 13.29 8.42
CA PRO A 9 3.56 14.66 7.95
C PRO A 9 5.06 14.96 7.91
N VAL A 10 5.57 15.27 6.72
CA VAL A 10 6.90 15.88 6.55
C VAL A 10 6.85 17.27 7.17
N VAL A 11 7.65 17.49 8.22
CA VAL A 11 7.95 18.83 8.75
C VAL A 11 8.65 19.63 7.65
N PRO A 12 8.16 20.81 7.25
CA PRO A 12 8.84 21.62 6.25
C PRO A 12 10.20 22.07 6.78
N TRP A 13 11.28 21.69 6.07
CA TRP A 13 12.58 22.34 6.22
C TRP A 13 12.52 23.71 5.54
N GLU A 14 12.69 24.76 6.33
CA GLU A 14 12.84 26.14 5.85
C GLU A 14 14.08 26.24 4.94
N SER A 15 13.89 26.87 3.79
CA SER A 15 14.96 27.18 2.83
C SER A 15 15.79 28.38 3.30
N PRO A 16 17.08 28.47 2.94
CA PRO A 16 18.01 29.43 3.52
C PRO A 16 17.80 30.85 3.01
N ILE A 17 17.82 31.79 3.96
CA ILE A 17 17.73 33.24 3.74
C ILE A 17 18.98 33.73 2.99
N LEU A 18 18.76 34.18 1.75
CA LEU A 18 19.71 34.96 0.95
C LEU A 18 19.86 36.36 1.57
N TRP A 19 21.07 36.66 2.04
CA TRP A 19 21.49 38.00 2.42
C TRP A 19 21.56 38.92 1.19
N ARG A 20 20.80 40.03 1.21
CA ARG A 20 21.11 41.22 0.40
C ARG A 20 20.92 42.49 1.24
N CYS A 21 22.03 43.18 1.48
CA CYS A 21 22.10 44.51 2.07
C CYS A 21 21.62 45.61 1.11
N LYS A 22 20.97 46.63 1.70
CA LYS A 22 20.77 48.06 1.33
C LYS A 22 19.32 48.43 1.67
N GLY A 23 18.97 49.40 2.50
CA GLY A 23 19.67 50.43 3.24
C GLY A 23 18.69 51.60 3.50
N ARG A 24 18.67 52.08 4.75
CA ARG A 24 18.23 53.42 5.25
C ARG A 24 16.77 53.69 5.69
N ARG A 25 16.71 54.03 7.00
CA ARG A 25 16.02 55.15 7.71
C ARG A 25 14.56 54.96 8.19
N GLU A 26 14.43 54.60 9.48
CA GLU A 26 13.80 55.33 10.63
C GLU A 26 12.46 56.12 10.50
N PRO A 27 11.74 56.46 11.60
CA PRO A 27 11.56 55.81 12.92
C PRO A 27 10.14 55.96 13.59
N HIS A 28 10.00 55.39 14.80
CA HIS A 28 9.16 55.76 15.98
C HIS A 28 7.68 55.31 16.15
N GLN A 29 7.42 54.51 17.22
CA GLN A 29 6.63 54.81 18.47
C GLN A 29 5.14 54.38 18.34
N THR A 30 4.40 53.82 19.32
CA THR A 30 4.40 53.91 20.80
C THR A 30 3.47 52.84 21.46
N LYS A 31 3.89 52.37 22.65
CA LYS A 31 3.18 52.14 23.95
C LYS A 31 1.90 51.29 24.10
N ILE A 32 1.94 50.38 25.08
CA ILE A 32 0.86 49.96 25.99
C ILE A 32 1.39 50.06 27.45
N PRO A 33 0.62 50.55 28.44
CA PRO A 33 1.01 50.53 29.85
C PRO A 33 0.37 49.40 30.69
N ARG A 34 1.09 49.12 31.78
CA ARG A 34 0.82 48.30 33.00
C ARG A 34 -0.29 48.94 33.89
N LEU A 35 -0.75 48.50 35.07
CA LEU A 35 -0.23 47.75 36.24
C LEU A 35 -1.42 47.56 37.24
N ILE A 36 -1.55 46.36 37.84
CA ILE A 36 -1.69 46.04 39.30
C ILE A 36 -2.95 46.36 40.15
N ASP A 37 -3.44 45.25 40.73
CA ASP A 37 -3.90 44.86 42.09
C ASP A 37 -4.84 45.73 42.94
N LEU A 38 -5.80 45.03 43.57
CA LEU A 38 -5.96 45.02 45.04
C LEU A 38 -6.92 43.93 45.56
N PHE A 39 -6.51 43.35 46.69
CA PHE A 39 -7.24 42.76 47.81
C PHE A 39 -7.02 41.28 48.19
N VAL A 40 -6.52 41.19 49.42
CA VAL A 40 -5.95 40.13 50.25
C VAL A 40 -7.00 39.60 51.24
N ASN A 41 -6.77 38.38 51.76
CA ASN A 41 -7.30 37.70 52.97
C ASN A 41 -8.07 36.40 52.61
N ASN A 42 -7.86 35.23 53.22
CA ASN A 42 -7.12 34.87 54.42
C ASN A 42 -6.91 33.35 54.48
N MET A 43 -5.76 32.92 55.03
CA MET A 43 -5.44 31.63 55.68
C MET A 43 -5.65 30.31 54.94
N SER A 44 -4.86 29.25 55.12
CA SER A 44 -3.51 28.91 55.64
C SER A 44 -3.45 27.40 55.31
N SER A 45 -2.36 26.70 55.00
CA SER A 45 -0.96 26.64 55.39
C SER A 45 -0.37 25.54 54.48
N SER A 46 0.91 25.40 54.11
CA SER A 46 2.20 26.04 54.36
C SER A 46 3.07 25.60 53.15
N ILE A 47 3.42 26.50 52.21
CA ILE A 47 4.73 27.19 52.06
C ILE A 47 5.89 26.18 51.97
N ALA A 48 6.44 25.89 50.77
CA ALA A 48 7.25 26.72 49.84
C ALA A 48 8.76 26.58 50.15
N ILE A 49 9.52 25.95 49.23
CA ILE A 49 10.31 26.57 48.14
C ILE A 49 11.33 27.58 48.66
N HIS A 50 12.61 27.33 48.34
CA HIS A 50 13.48 28.42 47.86
C HIS A 50 14.46 27.93 46.79
N ARG A 51 14.50 28.69 45.69
CA ARG A 51 15.61 28.79 44.73
C ARG A 51 16.80 29.47 45.41
N PHE A 52 18.05 29.16 45.03
CA PHE A 52 18.90 29.92 44.08
C PHE A 52 20.41 29.56 44.19
N VAL A 53 21.15 29.85 43.10
CA VAL A 53 22.61 30.11 42.95
C VAL A 53 23.56 28.92 42.73
N ALA A 54 24.38 29.09 41.68
CA ALA A 54 25.56 28.34 41.32
C ALA A 54 26.84 28.96 41.92
N GLN A 55 27.82 28.15 42.33
CA GLN A 55 29.26 28.49 42.29
C GLN A 55 30.16 27.27 42.57
N ASN A 56 31.37 27.33 42.02
CA ASN A 56 32.46 26.36 41.90
C ASN A 56 32.98 25.72 43.21
N SER A 57 33.49 24.49 43.14
CA SER A 57 34.92 24.11 43.33
C SER A 57 35.17 22.75 44.05
N LEU A 58 35.98 21.92 43.38
CA LEU A 58 37.08 21.04 43.83
C LEU A 58 37.04 20.21 45.15
N HIS A 59 37.45 18.93 44.95
CA HIS A 59 38.11 17.98 45.86
C HIS A 59 37.35 17.36 47.04
N SER A 60 37.14 16.04 46.99
CA SER A 60 37.88 15.07 47.85
C SER A 60 37.44 13.63 47.59
N SER A 61 38.41 12.79 47.25
CA SER A 61 38.38 11.32 47.31
C SER A 61 38.56 10.82 48.74
N PRO A 62 38.30 9.53 49.02
CA PRO A 62 39.37 8.64 49.53
C PRO A 62 39.27 7.20 48.95
N PHE A 63 40.24 6.69 48.14
CA PHE A 63 41.45 5.85 48.44
C PHE A 63 41.16 4.41 48.95
N PRO A 64 42.08 3.38 48.84
CA PRO A 64 43.54 3.39 48.47
C PRO A 64 43.97 2.34 47.38
N LEU A 65 44.98 2.55 46.49
CA LEU A 65 46.47 2.60 46.53
C LEU A 65 47.24 1.25 46.35
N GLY A 66 48.18 1.26 45.38
CA GLY A 66 49.31 0.31 45.14
C GLY A 66 49.62 0.09 43.64
N SER A 67 50.36 0.99 42.95
CA SER A 67 51.80 0.91 42.52
C SER A 67 52.11 -0.20 41.51
N ASP A 68 52.79 -0.08 40.36
CA ASP A 68 53.62 0.92 39.64
C ASP A 68 53.66 0.48 38.15
N SER A 69 53.37 1.31 37.15
CA SER A 69 54.31 2.05 36.26
C SER A 69 54.39 1.54 34.80
N LEU A 70 54.52 2.52 33.88
CA LEU A 70 54.90 2.50 32.44
C LEU A 70 53.79 2.39 31.36
N GLU A 71 53.36 3.56 30.85
CA GLU A 71 52.84 3.75 29.47
C GLU A 71 53.99 3.76 28.44
N PRO A 72 53.66 3.61 27.13
CA PRO A 72 53.87 4.76 26.25
C PRO A 72 52.71 5.09 25.28
N GLU A 73 52.59 6.40 25.02
CA GLU A 73 51.71 7.08 24.05
C GLU A 73 51.77 6.51 22.62
N VAL A 74 50.62 6.45 21.92
CA VAL A 74 50.57 6.49 20.45
C VAL A 74 49.52 7.51 19.97
N LYS A 75 50.01 8.58 19.35
CA LYS A 75 49.26 9.65 18.67
C LYS A 75 48.68 9.15 17.35
N PHE A 76 47.37 9.32 17.14
CA PHE A 76 46.74 9.10 15.82
C PHE A 76 47.03 10.28 14.87
N ARG A 77 47.68 10.01 13.73
CA ARG A 77 47.84 10.95 12.61
C ARG A 77 46.60 10.95 11.71
N THR A 78 46.11 12.15 11.44
CA THR A 78 45.08 12.47 10.45
C THR A 78 45.67 12.40 9.03
N ALA A 79 45.09 11.61 8.13
CA ALA A 79 45.39 11.66 6.70
C ALA A 79 44.13 11.34 5.86
N PHE A 80 43.35 12.37 5.53
CA PHE A 80 42.42 12.34 4.41
C PHE A 80 42.62 13.62 3.60
N SER A 81 43.64 13.60 2.75
CA SER A 81 43.71 14.45 1.57
C SER A 81 44.54 13.70 0.53
N HIS A 82 44.08 13.74 -0.73
CA HIS A 82 44.67 13.13 -1.93
C HIS A 82 44.20 11.69 -2.26
N MET A 83 43.05 11.58 -2.91
CA MET A 83 42.88 10.56 -3.96
C MET A 83 42.78 11.28 -5.31
N ARG A 84 43.89 11.27 -6.06
CA ARG A 84 43.87 11.35 -7.51
C ARG A 84 43.72 9.92 -8.06
N THR A 85 43.00 9.83 -9.17
CA THR A 85 42.99 8.71 -10.12
C THR A 85 44.37 8.10 -10.34
N LEU A 86 44.47 6.76 -10.28
CA LEU A 86 45.17 5.91 -11.25
C LEU A 86 45.11 4.42 -10.84
N GLU A 87 44.65 3.62 -11.80
CA GLU A 87 45.14 2.31 -12.27
C GLU A 87 45.62 1.23 -11.28
N SER A 88 45.15 0.01 -11.59
CA SER A 88 45.46 -1.27 -10.96
C SER A 88 46.97 -1.58 -10.89
N PRO A 89 47.37 -2.39 -9.89
CA PRO A 89 48.07 -3.61 -10.25
C PRO A 89 47.56 -4.85 -9.49
N VAL A 90 47.55 -5.95 -10.23
CA VAL A 90 47.35 -7.33 -9.78
C VAL A 90 48.58 -7.75 -8.96
N ILE A 91 48.36 -8.28 -7.75
CA ILE A 91 49.36 -9.02 -6.97
C ILE A 91 48.69 -10.33 -6.53
N TYR A 92 49.26 -11.46 -6.96
CA TYR A 92 48.92 -12.80 -6.50
C TYR A 92 49.75 -13.11 -5.25
N ASP A 93 49.10 -13.40 -4.12
CA ASP A 93 49.74 -14.09 -2.99
C ASP A 93 49.10 -15.47 -2.81
N THR A 94 49.97 -16.47 -2.81
CA THR A 94 49.62 -17.89 -2.77
C THR A 94 49.60 -18.32 -1.31
N ILE A 95 48.42 -18.62 -0.76
CA ILE A 95 48.29 -19.24 0.57
C ILE A 95 47.96 -20.72 0.36
N THR A 96 48.93 -21.57 0.69
CA THR A 96 48.76 -23.02 0.85
C THR A 96 47.95 -23.31 2.10
N VAL A 97 46.75 -23.88 1.94
CA VAL A 97 45.97 -24.50 3.02
C VAL A 97 46.10 -26.01 2.88
N GLN A 98 46.49 -26.68 3.96
CA GLN A 98 46.56 -28.14 4.04
C GLN A 98 45.14 -28.72 4.16
N ASP A 99 44.81 -29.66 3.28
CA ASP A 99 43.55 -30.41 3.28
C ASP A 99 43.55 -31.46 4.41
N GLU A 100 42.61 -31.36 5.35
CA GLU A 100 42.10 -32.52 6.09
C GLU A 100 40.70 -32.84 5.54
N GLN A 101 40.62 -33.94 4.79
CA GLN A 101 39.38 -34.51 4.28
C GLN A 101 38.57 -35.13 5.42
N ALA A 102 37.40 -34.54 5.71
CA ALA A 102 36.33 -35.21 6.45
C ALA A 102 35.21 -35.56 5.46
N ASP A 103 35.05 -36.85 5.19
CA ASP A 103 33.99 -37.40 4.33
C ASP A 103 32.62 -37.37 5.04
N PHE A 104 31.62 -36.70 4.44
CA PHE A 104 30.21 -36.78 4.85
C PHE A 104 29.35 -37.23 3.65
N PRO A 105 28.72 -38.43 3.70
CA PRO A 105 28.22 -39.12 2.50
C PRO A 105 26.74 -38.88 2.16
N TRP A 106 26.18 -37.67 2.27
CA TRP A 106 24.72 -37.47 2.12
C TRP A 106 24.25 -36.25 1.30
N PHE A 107 24.88 -35.95 0.17
CA PHE A 107 24.18 -35.35 -1.00
C PHE A 107 24.97 -35.71 -2.26
N GLY A 108 24.36 -36.45 -3.19
CA GLY A 108 24.95 -36.81 -4.48
C GLY A 108 25.03 -35.63 -5.45
N TYR A 109 25.79 -34.59 -5.09
CA TYR A 109 26.21 -33.52 -5.99
C TYR A 109 27.73 -33.34 -5.88
N ASP A 110 28.39 -33.49 -7.01
CA ASP A 110 29.80 -33.16 -7.21
C ASP A 110 29.98 -31.64 -7.06
N HIS A 111 30.35 -31.19 -5.86
CA HIS A 111 30.61 -29.78 -5.57
C HIS A 111 32.05 -29.44 -5.92
N SER A 112 32.29 -29.03 -7.16
CA SER A 112 33.48 -28.24 -7.47
C SER A 112 33.40 -26.92 -6.69
N LEU A 113 34.29 -26.75 -5.70
CA LEU A 113 34.48 -25.52 -4.93
C LEU A 113 34.59 -24.31 -5.88
N ILE A 114 33.65 -23.37 -5.78
CA ILE A 114 33.65 -22.14 -6.55
C ILE A 114 34.71 -21.20 -5.95
N LEU A 115 35.86 -21.11 -6.61
CA LEU A 115 36.92 -20.14 -6.31
C LEU A 115 36.38 -18.69 -6.40
N PRO A 116 36.86 -17.77 -5.54
CA PRO A 116 36.46 -16.36 -5.58
C PRO A 116 37.04 -15.70 -6.84
N GLY A 117 36.18 -15.39 -7.81
CA GLY A 117 36.59 -14.75 -9.06
C GLY A 117 35.71 -15.07 -10.28
N LYS A 118 34.88 -16.11 -10.22
CA LYS A 118 33.84 -16.34 -11.24
C LYS A 118 32.59 -15.54 -10.86
N THR A 119 32.32 -14.46 -11.61
CA THR A 119 31.00 -13.85 -11.65
C THR A 119 29.99 -14.95 -11.95
N LEU A 120 29.12 -15.28 -10.99
CA LEU A 120 27.91 -16.05 -11.28
C LEU A 120 27.20 -15.31 -12.42
N GLU A 121 27.16 -15.92 -13.60
CA GLU A 121 26.19 -15.51 -14.60
C GLU A 121 24.84 -15.57 -13.90
N ARG A 122 24.24 -14.39 -13.66
CA ARG A 122 22.85 -14.33 -13.24
C ARG A 122 22.07 -14.90 -14.41
N ILE A 123 21.68 -16.16 -14.30
CA ILE A 123 20.70 -16.77 -15.18
C ILE A 123 19.37 -16.10 -14.84
N PHE A 124 19.17 -14.89 -15.37
CA PHE A 124 17.83 -14.51 -15.73
C PHE A 124 17.47 -15.47 -16.85
N TRP A 125 16.44 -16.29 -16.63
CA TRP A 125 15.75 -16.90 -17.76
C TRP A 125 15.16 -15.75 -18.57
N GLU A 126 15.96 -15.19 -19.47
CA GLU A 126 15.46 -14.40 -20.57
C GLU A 126 14.62 -15.35 -21.42
N ASP A 127 13.38 -14.93 -21.64
CA ASP A 127 12.33 -15.63 -22.36
C ASP A 127 11.69 -16.82 -21.62
N THR A 128 10.46 -16.63 -21.15
CA THR A 128 9.45 -17.69 -21.30
C THR A 128 8.94 -17.58 -22.73
N PRO A 129 9.35 -18.51 -23.61
CA PRO A 129 8.78 -18.58 -24.94
C PRO A 129 7.32 -18.94 -24.75
N TRP A 130 6.45 -18.21 -25.42
CA TRP A 130 5.08 -18.66 -25.69
C TRP A 130 5.09 -19.83 -26.71
N MET A 131 6.02 -20.76 -26.53
CA MET A 131 6.35 -21.85 -27.43
C MET A 131 6.50 -23.12 -26.58
N PRO A 132 5.63 -24.14 -26.77
CA PRO A 132 5.84 -25.47 -26.22
C PRO A 132 7.21 -26.02 -26.67
N CYS A 133 7.84 -26.85 -25.84
CA CYS A 133 8.96 -27.70 -26.26
C CYS A 133 8.51 -28.50 -27.49
N PHE A 134 9.23 -28.38 -28.61
CA PHE A 134 8.80 -28.86 -29.92
C PHE A 134 9.37 -30.23 -30.26
N ASP A 135 8.53 -31.26 -30.09
CA ASP A 135 8.55 -32.47 -30.92
C ASP A 135 7.20 -32.53 -31.66
N ASP A 136 7.05 -31.74 -32.73
CA ASP A 136 6.17 -31.94 -33.90
C ASP A 136 5.82 -30.61 -34.60
N LEU A 137 6.48 -30.31 -35.74
CA LEU A 137 6.44 -29.03 -36.44
C LEU A 137 5.08 -28.65 -37.08
N LEU A 138 4.17 -29.60 -37.30
CA LEU A 138 2.84 -29.33 -37.89
C LEU A 138 1.81 -28.83 -36.85
N ASN A 139 1.86 -29.33 -35.61
CA ASN A 139 0.98 -28.92 -34.51
C ASN A 139 1.31 -27.51 -33.98
N VAL A 140 2.51 -27.01 -34.26
CA VAL A 140 3.03 -25.69 -33.84
C VAL A 140 2.29 -24.54 -34.51
N HIS A 141 2.07 -24.65 -35.81
CA HIS A 141 1.50 -23.53 -36.57
C HIS A 141 0.02 -23.33 -36.22
N GLU A 142 -0.70 -24.43 -35.97
CA GLU A 142 -2.11 -24.40 -35.57
C GLU A 142 -2.27 -23.93 -34.11
N SER A 143 -1.42 -24.39 -33.19
CA SER A 143 -1.40 -23.93 -31.79
C SER A 143 -1.02 -22.45 -31.65
N LEU A 144 -0.02 -21.95 -32.40
CA LEU A 144 0.32 -20.52 -32.48
C LEU A 144 -0.85 -19.68 -33.04
N GLY A 145 -1.54 -20.21 -34.05
CA GLY A 145 -2.72 -19.57 -34.63
C GLY A 145 -3.87 -19.42 -33.63
N LEU A 146 -4.20 -20.51 -32.92
CA LEU A 146 -5.23 -20.52 -31.89
C LEU A 146 -4.88 -19.58 -30.73
N ALA A 147 -3.64 -19.65 -30.26
CA ALA A 147 -3.18 -18.83 -29.16
C ALA A 147 -3.15 -17.33 -29.56
N ARG A 148 -2.84 -17.00 -30.82
CA ARG A 148 -2.91 -15.62 -31.33
C ARG A 148 -4.36 -15.12 -31.41
N LYS A 149 -5.29 -15.97 -31.85
CA LYS A 149 -6.74 -15.66 -31.84
C LYS A 149 -7.21 -15.38 -30.42
N LYS A 150 -6.82 -16.21 -29.45
CA LYS A 150 -7.13 -16.05 -28.02
C LYS A 150 -6.56 -14.75 -27.45
N TYR A 151 -5.27 -14.48 -27.69
CA TYR A 151 -4.64 -13.21 -27.28
C TYR A 151 -5.38 -12.00 -27.86
N ASN A 152 -5.75 -12.04 -29.14
CA ASN A 152 -6.50 -10.96 -29.77
C ASN A 152 -7.91 -10.78 -29.16
N ALA A 153 -8.58 -11.86 -28.80
CA ALA A 153 -9.87 -11.82 -28.11
C ALA A 153 -9.72 -11.20 -26.70
N LEU A 154 -8.75 -11.65 -25.91
CA LEU A 154 -8.43 -11.09 -24.59
C LEU A 154 -8.03 -9.61 -24.69
N ARG A 155 -7.23 -9.25 -25.71
CA ARG A 155 -6.85 -7.86 -25.95
C ARG A 155 -8.04 -6.98 -26.27
N ARG A 156 -9.02 -7.45 -27.05
CA ARG A 156 -10.27 -6.72 -27.31
C ARG A 156 -11.07 -6.52 -26.01
N ARG A 157 -11.17 -7.58 -25.19
CA ARG A 157 -11.82 -7.50 -23.86
C ARG A 157 -11.10 -6.52 -22.93
N GLN A 158 -9.77 -6.55 -22.88
CA GLN A 158 -8.96 -5.61 -22.08
C GLN A 158 -9.14 -4.17 -22.53
N VAL A 159 -9.10 -3.90 -23.85
CA VAL A 159 -9.35 -2.57 -24.38
C VAL A 159 -10.73 -2.09 -23.95
N LYS A 160 -11.77 -2.90 -24.15
CA LYS A 160 -13.13 -2.60 -23.73
C LYS A 160 -13.23 -2.34 -22.22
N ALA A 161 -12.56 -3.15 -21.41
CA ALA A 161 -12.54 -3.02 -19.96
C ALA A 161 -11.92 -1.68 -19.51
N GLU A 162 -10.78 -1.29 -20.08
CA GLU A 162 -10.12 -0.02 -19.74
C GLU A 162 -10.82 1.22 -20.32
N THR A 163 -11.46 1.11 -21.50
CA THR A 163 -12.00 2.29 -22.20
C THR A 163 -13.48 2.54 -21.98
N GLU A 164 -14.25 1.52 -21.62
CA GLU A 164 -15.72 1.60 -21.55
C GLU A 164 -16.26 1.29 -20.14
N ALA A 165 -15.41 1.26 -19.10
CA ALA A 165 -15.86 0.96 -17.73
C ALA A 165 -16.95 1.93 -17.25
N TRP A 166 -16.68 3.23 -17.32
CA TRP A 166 -17.62 4.27 -16.89
C TRP A 166 -18.79 4.46 -17.87
N GLU A 167 -18.56 4.20 -19.16
CA GLU A 167 -19.61 4.24 -20.17
C GLU A 167 -20.65 3.14 -19.97
N ARG A 168 -20.20 1.90 -19.74
CA ARG A 168 -21.08 0.78 -19.42
C ARG A 168 -21.85 1.00 -18.13
N ALA A 169 -21.18 1.53 -17.10
CA ALA A 169 -21.87 1.89 -15.86
C ALA A 169 -22.95 2.94 -16.10
N ALA A 170 -22.65 4.03 -16.83
CA ALA A 170 -23.65 5.05 -17.16
C ALA A 170 -24.81 4.50 -18.00
N GLU A 171 -24.54 3.59 -18.94
CA GLU A 171 -25.59 2.93 -19.73
C GLU A 171 -26.46 2.01 -18.87
N GLU A 172 -25.87 1.27 -17.94
CA GLU A 172 -26.60 0.44 -16.98
C GLU A 172 -27.53 1.29 -16.10
N TYR A 173 -27.09 2.45 -15.63
CA TYR A 173 -27.95 3.38 -14.88
C TYR A 173 -29.11 3.92 -15.71
N LYS A 174 -28.89 4.29 -16.97
CA LYS A 174 -29.95 4.75 -17.88
C LYS A 174 -30.96 3.65 -18.19
N GLU A 175 -30.49 2.42 -18.39
CA GLU A 175 -31.36 1.26 -18.63
C GLU A 175 -32.18 0.93 -17.38
N LEU A 176 -31.54 0.90 -16.20
CA LEU A 176 -32.23 0.68 -14.93
C LEU A 176 -33.30 1.74 -14.70
N GLU A 177 -33.00 3.01 -14.96
CA GLU A 177 -33.96 4.10 -14.89
C GLU A 177 -35.15 3.88 -15.84
N ARG A 178 -34.88 3.56 -17.11
CA ARG A 178 -35.94 3.26 -18.10
C ARG A 178 -36.84 2.13 -17.63
N VAL A 179 -36.25 1.01 -17.21
CA VAL A 179 -37.00 -0.17 -16.72
C VAL A 179 -37.80 0.18 -15.46
N MET A 180 -37.28 1.03 -14.57
CA MET A 180 -37.99 1.49 -13.39
C MET A 180 -39.20 2.35 -13.74
N LEU A 181 -39.07 3.27 -14.70
CA LEU A 181 -40.17 4.12 -15.18
C LEU A 181 -41.25 3.28 -15.88
N GLU A 182 -40.85 2.30 -16.69
CA GLU A 182 -41.77 1.43 -17.43
C GLU A 182 -42.52 0.44 -16.53
N LYS A 183 -41.81 -0.20 -15.58
CA LYS A 183 -42.36 -1.29 -14.76
C LYS A 183 -42.88 -0.85 -13.38
N LYS A 184 -42.71 0.43 -13.00
CA LYS A 184 -43.07 0.97 -11.66
C LYS A 184 -42.49 0.16 -10.48
N LEU A 185 -41.29 -0.40 -10.66
CA LEU A 185 -40.67 -1.36 -9.73
C LEU A 185 -39.82 -0.72 -8.61
N ALA A 186 -39.92 0.60 -8.40
CA ALA A 186 -39.15 1.35 -7.40
C ALA A 186 -39.11 0.71 -5.99
N PRO A 187 -40.16 0.05 -5.47
CA PRO A 187 -40.13 -0.57 -4.14
C PRO A 187 -39.31 -1.87 -4.02
N SER A 188 -38.92 -2.50 -5.13
CA SER A 188 -38.32 -3.86 -5.12
C SER A 188 -36.78 -3.88 -5.12
N LEU A 189 -36.15 -2.71 -5.26
CA LEU A 189 -34.68 -2.61 -5.32
C LEU A 189 -34.07 -2.58 -3.91
N PRO A 190 -32.87 -3.16 -3.71
CA PRO A 190 -32.09 -2.93 -2.50
C PRO A 190 -31.96 -1.42 -2.23
N TYR A 191 -32.17 -1.01 -0.97
CA TYR A 191 -32.24 0.39 -0.55
C TYR A 191 -31.12 1.27 -1.11
N VAL A 192 -29.89 0.77 -1.12
CA VAL A 192 -28.76 1.52 -1.66
C VAL A 192 -28.87 1.72 -3.17
N LYS A 193 -29.30 0.71 -3.94
CA LYS A 193 -29.49 0.85 -5.38
C LYS A 193 -30.55 1.91 -5.69
N SER A 194 -31.62 1.97 -4.89
CA SER A 194 -32.65 3.00 -5.05
C SER A 194 -32.12 4.40 -4.73
N LEU A 195 -31.22 4.56 -3.74
CA LEU A 195 -30.54 5.82 -3.47
C LEU A 195 -29.70 6.29 -4.68
N PHE A 196 -28.80 5.43 -5.20
CA PHE A 196 -27.95 5.80 -6.35
C PHE A 196 -28.78 6.15 -7.59
N LEU A 197 -29.83 5.37 -7.88
CA LEU A 197 -30.74 5.66 -8.99
C LEU A 197 -31.50 6.97 -8.77
N GLY A 198 -31.96 7.23 -7.54
CA GLY A 198 -32.62 8.48 -7.17
C GLY A 198 -31.72 9.71 -7.28
N TRP A 199 -30.39 9.55 -7.12
CA TRP A 199 -29.42 10.64 -7.26
C TRP A 199 -28.93 10.85 -8.69
N PHE A 200 -28.93 9.79 -9.51
CA PHE A 200 -28.37 9.83 -10.85
C PHE A 200 -29.00 10.90 -11.74
N GLU A 201 -30.33 10.89 -11.87
CA GLU A 201 -31.04 11.80 -12.77
C GLU A 201 -31.01 13.27 -12.32
N PRO A 202 -31.30 13.60 -11.05
CA PRO A 202 -31.15 14.96 -10.54
C PRO A 202 -29.74 15.50 -10.74
N LEU A 203 -28.70 14.70 -10.44
CA LEU A 203 -27.31 15.11 -10.62
C LEU A 203 -26.95 15.31 -12.09
N ARG A 204 -27.35 14.40 -12.98
CA ARG A 204 -27.14 14.53 -14.43
C ARG A 204 -27.76 15.83 -14.93
N SER A 205 -29.02 16.07 -14.59
CA SER A 205 -29.76 17.28 -14.93
C SER A 205 -29.10 18.56 -14.37
N ALA A 206 -28.58 18.52 -13.14
CA ALA A 206 -27.87 19.64 -12.53
C ALA A 206 -26.55 19.94 -13.27
N ILE A 207 -25.78 18.92 -13.63
CA ILE A 207 -24.53 19.05 -14.41
C ILE A 207 -24.82 19.64 -15.80
N GLU A 208 -25.87 19.19 -16.48
CA GLU A 208 -26.26 19.73 -17.78
C GLU A 208 -26.70 21.21 -17.71
N LYS A 209 -27.45 21.58 -16.66
CA LYS A 209 -27.84 22.97 -16.41
C LYS A 209 -26.61 23.83 -16.15
N ASP A 210 -25.68 23.38 -15.32
CA ASP A 210 -24.43 24.09 -15.03
C ASP A 210 -23.59 24.28 -16.31
N LEU A 211 -23.50 23.26 -17.16
CA LEU A 211 -22.82 23.33 -18.45
C LEU A 211 -23.48 24.34 -19.41
N LYS A 212 -24.82 24.41 -19.44
CA LYS A 212 -25.56 25.38 -20.26
C LYS A 212 -25.34 26.81 -19.74
N LEU A 213 -25.38 27.01 -18.43
CA LEU A 213 -25.13 28.31 -17.78
C LEU A 213 -23.71 28.81 -18.07
N GLU A 214 -22.68 27.97 -17.90
CA GLU A 214 -21.30 28.35 -18.19
C GLU A 214 -21.03 28.61 -19.68
N LYS A 215 -21.78 27.97 -20.59
CA LYS A 215 -21.73 28.30 -22.03
C LYS A 215 -22.30 29.68 -22.34
N ALA A 216 -23.30 30.14 -21.58
CA ALA A 216 -23.94 31.45 -21.76
C ALA A 216 -23.15 32.62 -21.17
N LYS A 217 -22.25 32.37 -20.21
CA LYS A 217 -21.41 33.41 -19.57
C LYS A 217 -20.29 33.91 -20.49
N ARG A 218 -20.04 35.22 -20.46
CA ARG A 218 -18.89 35.86 -21.15
C ARG A 218 -17.55 35.47 -20.53
N HIS A 219 -17.48 35.47 -19.20
CA HIS A 219 -16.32 35.00 -18.44
C HIS A 219 -16.67 33.66 -17.81
N LYS A 220 -16.09 32.59 -18.36
CA LYS A 220 -16.33 31.22 -17.91
C LYS A 220 -15.53 30.93 -16.65
N ALA A 221 -16.10 30.14 -15.75
CA ALA A 221 -15.39 29.64 -14.59
C ALA A 221 -14.20 28.76 -15.02
N ALA A 222 -13.17 28.68 -14.18
CA ALA A 222 -11.96 27.91 -14.49
C ALA A 222 -12.23 26.41 -14.75
N TYR A 223 -13.25 25.84 -14.12
CA TYR A 223 -13.64 24.44 -14.31
C TYR A 223 -14.49 24.20 -15.57
N ALA A 224 -15.11 25.23 -16.14
CA ALA A 224 -16.12 25.09 -17.19
C ALA A 224 -15.57 24.43 -18.46
N HIS A 225 -14.30 24.70 -18.80
CA HIS A 225 -13.64 24.03 -19.91
C HIS A 225 -13.57 22.52 -19.68
N HIS A 226 -13.16 22.10 -18.49
CA HIS A 226 -12.99 20.69 -18.13
C HIS A 226 -14.33 19.96 -18.02
N LEU A 227 -15.36 20.62 -17.49
CA LEU A 227 -16.72 20.05 -17.37
C LEU A 227 -17.30 19.66 -18.73
N SER A 228 -16.95 20.39 -19.81
CA SER A 228 -17.47 20.13 -21.16
C SER A 228 -16.84 18.94 -21.90
N LEU A 229 -15.81 18.31 -21.33
CA LEU A 229 -15.01 17.28 -22.01
C LEU A 229 -15.60 15.87 -21.91
N LEU A 230 -16.54 15.65 -20.99
CA LEU A 230 -17.28 14.39 -20.86
C LEU A 230 -18.79 14.62 -20.85
N PRO A 231 -19.57 13.63 -21.31
CA PRO A 231 -21.01 13.58 -21.10
C PRO A 231 -21.42 13.66 -19.61
N ALA A 232 -22.57 14.29 -19.34
CA ALA A 232 -23.05 14.52 -17.98
C ALA A 232 -23.43 13.22 -17.24
N ASP A 233 -23.91 12.21 -17.97
CA ASP A 233 -24.20 10.88 -17.43
C ASP A 233 -22.94 10.20 -16.86
N LYS A 234 -21.83 10.21 -17.61
CA LYS A 234 -20.54 9.70 -17.12
C LYS A 234 -20.04 10.46 -15.90
N LEU A 235 -20.14 11.80 -15.92
CA LEU A 235 -19.73 12.64 -14.79
C LEU A 235 -20.53 12.31 -13.53
N ALA A 236 -21.85 12.15 -13.63
CA ALA A 236 -22.71 11.80 -12.51
C ALA A 236 -22.29 10.47 -11.87
N VAL A 237 -22.09 9.41 -12.69
CA VAL A 237 -21.64 8.10 -12.20
C VAL A 237 -20.27 8.17 -11.54
N ILE A 238 -19.30 8.86 -12.15
CA ILE A 238 -17.96 9.03 -11.58
C ILE A 238 -18.04 9.70 -10.20
N VAL A 239 -18.80 10.78 -10.09
CA VAL A 239 -18.93 11.57 -8.85
C VAL A 239 -19.57 10.75 -7.74
N MET A 240 -20.71 10.10 -8.00
CA MET A 240 -21.42 9.28 -7.01
C MET A 240 -20.54 8.13 -6.50
N HIS A 241 -19.94 7.35 -7.41
CA HIS A 241 -19.12 6.21 -7.01
C HIS A 241 -17.78 6.62 -6.40
N LYS A 242 -17.16 7.73 -6.82
CA LYS A 242 -15.93 8.20 -6.16
C LYS A 242 -16.22 8.76 -4.77
N MET A 243 -17.30 9.51 -4.58
CA MET A 243 -17.70 10.01 -3.27
C MET A 243 -17.98 8.86 -2.31
N MET A 244 -18.83 7.91 -2.71
CA MET A 244 -19.17 6.76 -1.86
C MET A 244 -17.95 5.90 -1.55
N GLY A 245 -17.06 5.67 -2.52
CA GLY A 245 -15.83 4.90 -2.28
C GLY A 245 -14.87 5.60 -1.31
N LEU A 246 -14.83 6.93 -1.30
CA LEU A 246 -14.03 7.68 -0.33
C LEU A 246 -14.64 7.66 1.07
N LEU A 247 -15.97 7.69 1.19
CA LEU A 247 -16.68 7.60 2.47
C LEU A 247 -16.52 6.22 3.12
N MET A 248 -16.51 5.15 2.32
CA MET A 248 -16.26 3.78 2.79
C MET A 248 -14.83 3.57 3.32
N MET A 249 -13.87 4.32 2.78
CA MET A 249 -12.45 4.23 3.14
C MET A 249 -12.04 5.33 4.15
N GLY A 250 -12.98 6.16 4.60
CA GLY A 250 -12.73 7.27 5.51
C GLY A 250 -12.32 6.80 6.91
N GLN A 251 -11.44 7.56 7.57
CA GLN A 251 -11.03 7.29 8.95
C GLN A 251 -12.13 7.63 9.98
N GLU A 252 -13.06 8.51 9.61
CA GLU A 252 -14.19 8.93 10.43
C GLU A 252 -15.51 8.48 9.79
N GLU A 253 -16.45 7.99 10.60
CA GLU A 253 -17.78 7.52 10.17
C GLU A 253 -18.41 8.47 9.16
N GLY A 254 -18.64 7.97 7.94
CA GLY A 254 -19.37 8.68 6.91
C GLY A 254 -18.80 10.05 6.56
N CYS A 255 -17.50 10.29 6.79
CA CYS A 255 -16.87 11.60 6.60
C CYS A 255 -15.63 11.52 5.72
N VAL A 256 -15.50 12.47 4.79
CA VAL A 256 -14.30 12.66 3.96
C VAL A 256 -13.88 14.12 3.93
N ARG A 257 -12.56 14.38 3.95
CA ARG A 257 -12.03 15.75 3.81
C ARG A 257 -12.35 16.31 2.42
N VAL A 258 -12.88 17.53 2.37
CA VAL A 258 -13.36 18.15 1.12
C VAL A 258 -12.26 18.22 0.05
N VAL A 259 -11.06 18.69 0.42
CA VAL A 259 -9.95 18.85 -0.54
C VAL A 259 -9.51 17.49 -1.10
N GLN A 260 -9.51 16.45 -0.27
CA GLN A 260 -9.18 15.10 -0.71
C GLN A 260 -10.24 14.60 -1.69
N ALA A 261 -11.52 14.72 -1.35
CA ALA A 261 -12.61 14.31 -2.23
C ALA A 261 -12.58 15.04 -3.58
N ALA A 262 -12.38 16.36 -3.56
CA ALA A 262 -12.32 17.18 -4.78
C ALA A 262 -11.17 16.75 -5.71
N ILE A 263 -9.96 16.57 -5.17
CA ILE A 263 -8.80 16.16 -5.99
C ILE A 263 -9.01 14.76 -6.58
N HIS A 264 -9.48 13.80 -5.78
CA HIS A 264 -9.70 12.42 -6.25
C HIS A 264 -10.80 12.33 -7.32
N ILE A 265 -11.88 13.10 -7.19
CA ILE A 265 -12.93 13.19 -8.21
C ILE A 265 -12.38 13.86 -9.48
N GLY A 266 -11.67 14.99 -9.34
CA GLY A 266 -11.07 15.68 -10.47
C GLY A 266 -10.05 14.83 -11.25
N GLU A 267 -9.20 14.07 -10.55
CA GLU A 267 -8.26 13.12 -11.15
C GLU A 267 -8.98 11.98 -11.88
N ALA A 268 -10.07 11.45 -11.31
CA ALA A 268 -10.87 10.42 -11.95
C ALA A 268 -11.48 10.91 -13.28
N VAL A 269 -12.02 12.13 -13.29
CA VAL A 269 -12.57 12.78 -14.49
C VAL A 269 -11.48 13.04 -15.53
N GLU A 270 -10.32 13.56 -15.12
CA GLU A 270 -9.19 13.78 -16.02
C GLU A 270 -8.74 12.49 -16.71
N ASN A 271 -8.66 11.40 -15.94
CA ASN A 271 -8.24 10.11 -16.46
C ASN A 271 -9.24 9.60 -17.50
N GLU A 272 -10.54 9.73 -17.24
CA GLU A 272 -11.58 9.36 -18.21
C GLU A 272 -11.57 10.25 -19.46
N VAL A 273 -11.37 11.57 -19.33
CA VAL A 273 -11.19 12.47 -20.49
C VAL A 273 -10.03 12.02 -21.36
N ARG A 274 -8.90 11.65 -20.73
CA ARG A 274 -7.72 11.19 -21.45
C ARG A 274 -8.02 9.93 -22.26
N ILE A 275 -8.71 8.95 -21.64
CA ILE A 275 -9.14 7.71 -22.28
C ILE A 275 -10.09 8.01 -23.44
N HIS A 276 -11.14 8.81 -23.19
CA HIS A 276 -12.12 9.22 -24.19
C HIS A 276 -11.46 9.88 -25.41
N GLY A 277 -10.51 10.80 -25.17
CA GLY A 277 -9.73 11.45 -26.21
C GLY A 277 -8.89 10.48 -27.06
N TYR A 278 -8.32 9.42 -26.46
CA TYR A 278 -7.62 8.37 -27.22
C TYR A 278 -8.57 7.55 -28.10
N VAL A 279 -9.74 7.18 -27.57
CA VAL A 279 -10.76 6.41 -28.30
C VAL A 279 -11.30 7.22 -29.49
N GLU A 280 -11.65 8.49 -29.30
CA GLU A 280 -12.12 9.32 -30.42
C GLU A 280 -11.08 9.49 -31.52
N LYS A 281 -9.80 9.72 -31.15
CA LYS A 281 -8.71 9.88 -32.12
C LYS A 281 -8.49 8.60 -32.93
N THR A 282 -8.63 7.43 -32.32
CA THR A 282 -8.49 6.14 -33.02
C THR A 282 -9.68 5.86 -33.93
N LYS A 283 -10.92 6.14 -33.50
CA LYS A 283 -12.12 6.08 -34.36
C LYS A 283 -12.01 6.99 -35.59
N LYS A 284 -11.52 8.23 -35.41
CA LYS A 284 -11.28 9.19 -36.51
C LYS A 284 -10.15 8.79 -37.46
N ARG A 285 -9.21 7.94 -37.04
CA ARG A 285 -8.16 7.36 -37.91
C ARG A 285 -8.65 6.10 -38.64
N GLY A 286 -9.53 5.31 -38.03
CA GLY A 286 -10.15 4.13 -38.65
C GLY A 286 -11.13 4.48 -39.80
N ASN A 287 -11.90 5.56 -39.66
CA ASN A 287 -12.81 6.06 -40.72
C ASN A 287 -12.10 6.83 -41.85
N ARG A 288 -10.76 6.77 -41.96
CA ARG A 288 -9.98 7.41 -43.04
C ARG A 288 -9.44 6.41 -44.07
N VAL A 289 -10.20 5.35 -44.32
CA VAL A 289 -10.10 4.56 -45.55
C VAL A 289 -11.43 4.78 -46.26
N CYS A 290 -11.38 5.40 -47.45
CA CYS A 290 -12.52 5.89 -48.26
C CYS A 290 -13.26 7.14 -47.76
N GLN A 291 -12.67 8.31 -48.01
CA GLN A 291 -13.18 9.30 -48.97
C GLN A 291 -12.30 10.56 -48.88
N ASP A 292 -11.97 11.11 -50.04
CA ASP A 292 -11.15 12.30 -50.20
C ASP A 292 -11.67 13.46 -49.34
N ILE A 293 -10.85 13.96 -48.41
CA ILE A 293 -11.15 15.18 -47.67
C ILE A 293 -9.97 16.15 -47.72
N ILE A 294 -10.32 17.33 -48.24
CA ILE A 294 -9.65 18.61 -48.15
C ILE A 294 -9.06 18.81 -46.74
N PHE A 295 -7.73 18.85 -46.66
CA PHE A 295 -7.01 19.19 -45.45
C PHE A 295 -7.32 20.63 -45.01
N THR A 296 -7.49 20.87 -43.70
CA THR A 296 -7.52 22.25 -43.17
C THR A 296 -6.21 22.97 -43.50
N LYS A 297 -6.26 24.28 -43.81
CA LYS A 297 -5.09 25.11 -44.17
C LYS A 297 -3.92 24.97 -43.18
N GLU A 298 -4.21 24.71 -41.91
CA GLU A 298 -3.22 24.53 -40.86
C GLU A 298 -2.52 23.15 -40.90
N GLN A 299 -3.25 22.07 -41.21
CA GLN A 299 -2.68 20.73 -41.39
C GLN A 299 -1.82 20.63 -42.67
N GLN A 300 -2.18 21.34 -43.73
CA GLN A 300 -1.36 21.46 -44.94
C GLN A 300 -0.05 22.23 -44.68
N LYS A 301 -0.11 23.34 -43.92
CA LYS A 301 1.09 24.08 -43.51
C LYS A 301 2.03 23.23 -42.66
N ARG A 302 1.50 22.45 -41.71
CA ARG A 302 2.29 21.56 -40.84
C ARG A 302 2.88 20.38 -41.59
N ARG A 303 2.16 19.76 -42.54
CA ARG A 303 2.73 18.74 -43.43
C ARG A 303 3.86 19.27 -44.31
N LYS A 304 3.71 20.49 -44.86
CA LYS A 304 4.80 21.16 -45.61
C LYS A 304 6.01 21.43 -44.72
N LEU A 305 5.79 21.80 -43.45
CA LEU A 305 6.84 22.00 -42.46
C LEU A 305 7.56 20.69 -42.10
N VAL A 306 6.82 19.62 -41.85
CA VAL A 306 7.39 18.28 -41.57
C VAL A 306 8.18 17.75 -42.76
N MET A 307 7.65 17.86 -43.98
CA MET A 307 8.35 17.47 -45.21
C MET A 307 9.61 18.31 -45.46
N LYS A 308 9.56 19.62 -45.15
CA LYS A 308 10.74 20.50 -45.19
C LYS A 308 11.80 20.08 -44.18
N LEU A 309 11.40 19.77 -42.94
CA LEU A 309 12.31 19.34 -41.87
C LEU A 309 12.93 17.96 -42.15
N ILE A 310 12.19 17.05 -42.79
CA ILE A 310 12.70 15.76 -43.28
C ILE A 310 13.71 15.98 -44.41
N LYS A 311 13.42 16.83 -45.40
CA LYS A 311 14.37 17.21 -46.47
C LYS A 311 15.64 17.86 -45.90
N MET A 312 15.54 18.60 -44.80
CA MET A 312 16.66 19.23 -44.11
C MET A 312 17.39 18.30 -43.12
N LYS A 313 17.07 16.99 -43.09
CA LYS A 313 17.63 15.98 -42.17
C LYS A 313 17.53 16.35 -40.68
N LYS A 314 16.60 17.22 -40.28
CA LYS A 314 16.37 17.65 -38.89
C LYS A 314 15.43 16.67 -38.16
N LEU A 315 15.87 15.40 -38.05
CA LEU A 315 15.07 14.30 -37.49
C LEU A 315 14.64 14.54 -36.02
N VAL A 316 15.40 15.30 -35.26
CA VAL A 316 15.08 15.66 -33.86
C VAL A 316 13.87 16.61 -33.78
N ASP A 317 13.77 17.57 -34.69
CA ASP A 317 12.65 18.54 -34.74
C ASP A 317 11.38 17.88 -35.29
N VAL A 318 11.53 16.95 -36.24
CA VAL A 318 10.45 16.08 -36.74
C VAL A 318 9.93 15.17 -35.61
N GLN A 319 10.83 14.59 -34.82
CA GLN A 319 10.46 13.81 -33.63
C GLN A 319 9.82 14.67 -32.53
N LYS A 320 10.17 15.95 -32.40
CA LYS A 320 9.52 16.90 -31.49
C LYS A 320 8.08 17.17 -31.91
N LEU A 321 7.86 17.51 -33.19
CA LEU A 321 6.53 17.74 -33.77
C LEU A 321 5.63 16.50 -33.74
N LEU A 322 6.19 15.30 -33.89
CA LEU A 322 5.46 14.03 -33.76
C LEU A 322 5.21 13.63 -32.30
N LYS A 323 6.10 13.98 -31.36
CA LYS A 323 5.91 13.75 -29.92
C LYS A 323 4.86 14.68 -29.31
N GLU A 324 4.69 15.88 -29.87
CA GLU A 324 3.66 16.84 -29.48
C GLU A 324 2.22 16.35 -29.75
N GLU A 325 2.01 15.32 -30.59
CA GLU A 325 0.67 14.80 -30.90
C GLU A 325 0.01 13.96 -29.77
N ILE A 326 0.76 13.55 -28.73
CA ILE A 326 0.30 12.51 -27.77
C ILE A 326 0.22 13.00 -26.31
N HIS A 327 0.89 14.08 -25.92
CA HIS A 327 0.88 14.53 -24.53
C HIS A 327 -0.16 15.63 -24.29
N MET A 328 -1.37 15.26 -23.85
CA MET A 328 -2.15 16.18 -23.04
C MET A 328 -1.43 16.34 -21.71
N GLU A 329 -1.01 17.57 -21.37
CA GLU A 329 -0.44 17.84 -20.06
C GLU A 329 -1.47 17.48 -18.97
N PRO A 330 -1.02 16.90 -17.84
CA PRO A 330 -1.91 16.62 -16.73
C PRO A 330 -2.58 17.90 -16.24
N TRP A 331 -3.83 17.81 -15.81
CA TRP A 331 -4.49 18.95 -15.17
C TRP A 331 -3.78 19.22 -13.85
N GLY A 332 -3.36 20.46 -13.62
CA GLY A 332 -2.75 20.83 -12.34
C GLY A 332 -3.73 20.54 -11.18
N ARG A 333 -3.21 20.30 -9.97
CA ARG A 333 -4.05 20.02 -8.79
C ARG A 333 -5.11 21.09 -8.53
N ASP A 334 -4.82 22.34 -8.87
CA ASP A 334 -5.79 23.44 -8.77
C ASP A 334 -7.01 23.24 -9.70
N ALA A 335 -6.80 22.83 -10.94
CA ALA A 335 -7.88 22.56 -11.89
C ALA A 335 -8.70 21.32 -11.47
N GLN A 336 -8.02 20.25 -11.02
CA GLN A 336 -8.68 19.06 -10.48
C GLN A 336 -9.54 19.41 -9.27
N ALA A 337 -9.01 20.17 -8.31
CA ALA A 337 -9.74 20.60 -7.12
C ALA A 337 -10.95 21.48 -7.47
N LYS A 338 -10.79 22.48 -8.35
CA LYS A 338 -11.90 23.37 -8.75
C LYS A 338 -13.04 22.61 -9.43
N LEU A 339 -12.73 21.70 -10.34
CA LEU A 339 -13.74 20.85 -10.98
C LEU A 339 -14.40 19.90 -9.96
N GLY A 340 -13.59 19.22 -9.15
CA GLY A 340 -14.08 18.31 -8.14
C GLY A 340 -14.99 18.98 -7.11
N THR A 341 -14.63 20.16 -6.61
CA THR A 341 -15.46 20.92 -5.68
C THR A 341 -16.81 21.28 -6.29
N ARG A 342 -16.84 21.77 -7.54
CA ARG A 342 -18.12 22.10 -8.19
C ARG A 342 -19.01 20.87 -8.37
N LEU A 343 -18.43 19.74 -8.77
CA LEU A 343 -19.17 18.48 -8.90
C LEU A 343 -19.70 17.98 -7.55
N ILE A 344 -18.96 18.18 -6.47
CA ILE A 344 -19.41 17.87 -5.10
C ILE A 344 -20.56 18.79 -4.68
N GLU A 345 -20.49 20.09 -4.97
CA GLU A 345 -21.59 21.03 -4.71
C GLU A 345 -22.88 20.58 -5.43
N LEU A 346 -22.79 20.26 -6.72
CA LEU A 346 -23.93 19.76 -7.48
C LEU A 346 -24.48 18.45 -6.90
N LEU A 347 -23.62 17.56 -6.40
CA LEU A 347 -24.04 16.34 -5.71
C LEU A 347 -24.80 16.66 -4.41
N ILE A 348 -24.30 17.58 -3.58
CA ILE A 348 -24.96 17.99 -2.34
C ILE A 348 -26.32 18.61 -2.61
N GLU A 349 -26.44 19.42 -3.68
CA GLU A 349 -27.69 20.07 -4.08
C GLU A 349 -28.72 19.11 -4.69
N SER A 350 -28.27 17.95 -5.20
CA SER A 350 -29.12 17.02 -5.97
C SER A 350 -29.43 15.72 -5.25
N ALA A 351 -28.60 15.30 -4.28
CA ALA A 351 -28.74 14.02 -3.60
C ALA A 351 -29.52 14.16 -2.29
N PHE A 352 -30.68 13.51 -2.24
CA PHE A 352 -31.57 13.50 -1.07
C PHE A 352 -31.88 12.08 -0.60
N VAL A 353 -32.29 11.94 0.65
CA VAL A 353 -32.71 10.70 1.29
C VAL A 353 -34.08 10.89 1.89
N GLN A 354 -34.93 9.88 1.74
CA GLN A 354 -36.21 9.80 2.42
C GLN A 354 -36.09 8.77 3.56
N PRO A 355 -36.35 9.18 4.82
CA PRO A 355 -36.46 8.23 5.92
C PRO A 355 -37.67 7.31 5.71
N PRO A 356 -37.65 6.08 6.26
CA PRO A 356 -38.83 5.21 6.28
C PRO A 356 -40.01 5.95 6.92
N ILE A 357 -41.22 5.78 6.36
CA ILE A 357 -42.43 6.43 6.88
C ILE A 357 -42.65 5.96 8.32
N ASN A 358 -42.52 6.85 9.30
CA ASN A 358 -42.93 6.58 10.66
C ASN A 358 -44.46 6.36 10.67
N GLN A 359 -44.94 5.32 11.34
CA GLN A 359 -46.37 4.96 11.43
C GLN A 359 -47.25 6.02 12.14
N SER A 360 -46.71 7.19 12.49
CA SER A 360 -47.47 8.36 12.95
C SER A 360 -47.95 9.17 11.75
N GLY A 361 -49.18 8.91 11.32
CA GLY A 361 -49.74 9.33 10.03
C GLY A 361 -50.16 10.79 9.88
N ASP A 362 -49.28 11.77 10.07
CA ASP A 362 -49.65 13.18 9.77
C ASP A 362 -48.50 14.11 9.35
N SER A 363 -47.39 13.59 8.78
CA SER A 363 -46.32 14.44 8.24
C SER A 363 -45.90 14.00 6.84
N SER A 364 -45.78 14.97 5.92
CA SER A 364 -45.19 14.76 4.59
C SER A 364 -43.78 14.18 4.73
N PRO A 365 -43.33 13.27 3.84
CA PRO A 365 -42.01 12.66 3.97
C PRO A 365 -40.92 13.74 3.96
N ASP A 366 -40.20 13.88 5.07
CA ASP A 366 -39.09 14.83 5.20
C ASP A 366 -37.96 14.44 4.24
N ILE A 367 -37.82 15.19 3.14
CA ILE A 367 -36.72 15.01 2.19
C ILE A 367 -35.47 15.66 2.79
N LEU A 368 -34.50 14.84 3.19
CA LEU A 368 -33.27 15.31 3.83
C LEU A 368 -32.09 15.24 2.86
N PRO A 369 -31.12 16.16 2.91
CA PRO A 369 -29.92 16.09 2.06
C PRO A 369 -29.07 14.86 2.44
N ALA A 370 -28.63 14.11 1.42
CA ALA A 370 -27.81 12.91 1.59
C ALA A 370 -26.39 13.24 2.08
N PHE A 371 -25.87 14.40 1.71
CA PHE A 371 -24.54 14.88 2.04
C PHE A 371 -24.58 16.29 2.59
N ARG A 372 -23.71 16.60 3.56
CA ARG A 372 -23.58 17.94 4.14
C ARG A 372 -22.12 18.34 4.24
N HIS A 373 -21.83 19.60 3.92
CA HIS A 373 -20.51 20.17 4.17
C HIS A 373 -20.49 20.79 5.58
N ILE A 374 -19.66 20.23 6.46
CA ILE A 374 -19.51 20.68 7.85
C ILE A 374 -18.05 21.02 8.17
N LEU A 375 -17.86 21.92 9.13
CA LEU A 375 -16.54 22.24 9.67
C LEU A 375 -16.33 21.46 10.97
N LYS A 376 -15.37 20.52 10.98
CA LYS A 376 -14.96 19.80 12.18
C LYS A 376 -13.73 20.44 12.81
N ALA A 377 -13.65 20.39 14.14
CA ALA A 377 -12.46 20.76 14.90
C ALA A 377 -11.58 19.52 15.13
N VAL A 378 -10.26 19.68 15.06
CA VAL A 378 -9.32 18.61 15.48
C VAL A 378 -9.43 18.46 17.01
N SER A 379 -9.49 17.22 17.50
CA SER A 379 -9.56 16.93 18.94
C SER A 379 -8.45 17.62 19.72
N VAL A 380 -8.80 18.07 20.93
CA VAL A 380 -7.94 18.83 21.85
C VAL A 380 -6.94 17.90 22.53
N GLU A 381 -5.67 17.98 22.13
CA GLU A 381 -4.55 17.76 23.04
C GLU A 381 -3.98 19.16 23.37
N ASP A 382 -3.86 19.46 24.67
CA ASP A 382 -3.24 20.69 25.22
C ASP A 382 -4.00 22.04 25.15
N GLY A 383 -5.34 22.04 25.10
CA GLY A 383 -6.14 23.24 25.41
C GLY A 383 -6.04 24.42 24.43
N LYS A 384 -5.32 24.27 23.30
CA LYS A 384 -5.29 25.25 22.21
C LYS A 384 -6.11 24.76 21.03
N LEU A 385 -7.19 25.47 20.68
CA LEU A 385 -7.94 25.22 19.44
C LEU A 385 -6.98 25.27 18.23
N LYS A 386 -6.77 24.14 17.55
CA LYS A 386 -6.11 24.09 16.24
C LYS A 386 -7.17 23.99 15.15
N ASN A 387 -6.98 24.80 14.10
CA ASN A 387 -7.64 24.89 12.80
C ASN A 387 -8.84 23.96 12.54
N LYS A 388 -10.00 24.57 12.28
CA LYS A 388 -11.17 23.89 11.71
C LYS A 388 -10.84 23.40 10.29
N TYR A 389 -11.38 22.24 9.90
CA TYR A 389 -11.26 21.72 8.54
C TYR A 389 -12.63 21.30 8.01
N GLY A 390 -12.82 21.45 6.69
CA GLY A 390 -14.06 21.08 6.01
C GLY A 390 -14.12 19.59 5.69
N VAL A 391 -15.25 18.96 6.00
CA VAL A 391 -15.57 17.59 5.63
C VAL A 391 -16.94 17.50 4.97
N ILE A 392 -17.08 16.53 4.06
CA ILE A 392 -18.39 16.08 3.57
C ILE A 392 -18.81 14.91 4.45
N GLU A 393 -19.94 15.07 5.13
CA GLU A 393 -20.57 14.06 5.98
C GLU A 393 -21.79 13.49 5.24
N CYS A 394 -21.93 12.16 5.23
CA CYS A 394 -23.12 11.50 4.70
C CYS A 394 -24.17 11.29 5.79
N HIS A 395 -25.45 11.34 5.39
CA HIS A 395 -26.57 11.09 6.30
C HIS A 395 -26.49 9.67 6.90
N PRO A 396 -26.90 9.45 8.17
CA PRO A 396 -26.84 8.13 8.82
C PRO A 396 -27.52 7.00 8.04
N LEU A 397 -28.61 7.28 7.33
CA LEU A 397 -29.29 6.31 6.45
C LEU A 397 -28.42 5.86 5.27
N VAL A 398 -27.63 6.78 4.69
CA VAL A 398 -26.62 6.45 3.67
C VAL A 398 -25.52 5.60 4.30
N HIS A 399 -25.08 6.00 5.51
CA HIS A 399 -24.04 5.30 6.25
C HIS A 399 -24.40 3.85 6.57
N MET A 400 -25.62 3.58 7.06
CA MET A 400 -26.11 2.22 7.29
C MET A 400 -26.12 1.38 6.01
N GLY A 401 -26.38 2.02 4.86
CA GLY A 401 -26.30 1.37 3.55
C GLY A 401 -24.88 1.04 3.10
N LEU A 402 -23.84 1.75 3.54
CA LEU A 402 -22.46 1.66 3.01
C LEU A 402 -21.89 0.23 3.03
N GLY A 403 -22.19 -0.55 4.08
CA GLY A 403 -21.70 -1.92 4.20
C GLY A 403 -22.22 -2.84 3.08
N SER A 404 -23.52 -2.73 2.78
CA SER A 404 -24.14 -3.42 1.64
C SER A 404 -23.80 -2.78 0.28
N THR A 405 -23.34 -1.53 0.29
CA THR A 405 -23.00 -0.74 -0.91
C THR A 405 -21.71 -1.22 -1.57
N ALA A 406 -20.77 -1.81 -0.81
CA ALA A 406 -19.47 -2.25 -1.33
C ALA A 406 -19.58 -3.09 -2.61
N ARG A 407 -20.54 -4.02 -2.65
CA ARG A 407 -20.83 -4.89 -3.80
C ARG A 407 -21.33 -4.13 -5.03
N LEU A 408 -21.96 -2.98 -4.81
CA LEU A 408 -22.59 -2.13 -5.81
C LEU A 408 -21.61 -1.10 -6.40
N MET A 409 -20.41 -0.97 -5.82
CA MET A 409 -19.41 -0.03 -6.29
C MET A 409 -18.84 -0.48 -7.64
N VAL A 410 -18.85 0.44 -8.61
CA VAL A 410 -18.14 0.23 -9.86
C VAL A 410 -16.65 0.23 -9.56
N ILE A 411 -16.02 -0.93 -9.77
CA ILE A 411 -14.57 -1.11 -9.76
C ILE A 411 -14.11 -1.00 -11.22
N PRO A 412 -13.70 0.19 -11.69
CA PRO A 412 -13.46 0.42 -13.12
C PRO A 412 -12.21 -0.30 -13.63
N TYR A 413 -11.24 -0.58 -12.75
CA TYR A 413 -9.93 -1.11 -13.13
C TYR A 413 -9.68 -2.44 -12.44
N LEU A 414 -9.89 -3.51 -13.20
CA LEU A 414 -9.63 -4.90 -12.81
C LEU A 414 -8.23 -5.32 -13.28
N PRO A 415 -7.64 -6.38 -12.67
CA PRO A 415 -6.37 -6.94 -13.14
C PRO A 415 -6.38 -7.21 -14.65
N MET A 416 -5.23 -7.01 -15.31
CA MET A 416 -5.17 -7.01 -16.77
C MET A 416 -5.31 -8.44 -17.32
N LEU A 417 -6.15 -8.63 -18.34
CA LEU A 417 -6.33 -9.93 -19.02
C LEU A 417 -5.16 -10.30 -19.95
N ILE A 418 -4.29 -9.33 -20.24
CA ILE A 418 -3.10 -9.50 -21.07
C ILE A 418 -1.88 -8.91 -20.36
N PRO A 419 -0.65 -9.32 -20.73
CA PRO A 419 0.56 -8.76 -20.16
C PRO A 419 0.59 -7.21 -20.23
N PRO A 420 1.04 -6.53 -19.16
CA PRO A 420 1.15 -5.08 -19.14
C PRO A 420 2.09 -4.53 -20.22
N LYS A 421 1.96 -3.23 -20.53
CA LYS A 421 2.94 -2.53 -21.36
C LYS A 421 4.29 -2.46 -20.65
N LYS A 422 5.32 -2.94 -21.34
CA LYS A 422 6.71 -2.80 -20.91
C LYS A 422 7.07 -1.34 -20.59
N TRP A 423 7.79 -1.13 -19.48
CA TRP A 423 8.26 0.18 -19.05
C TRP A 423 9.34 0.73 -19.97
N LYS A 424 9.17 1.98 -20.42
CA LYS A 424 10.08 2.70 -21.33
C LYS A 424 10.37 4.14 -20.87
N GLY A 425 9.93 4.50 -19.68
CA GLY A 425 10.09 5.83 -19.08
C GLY A 425 9.04 6.11 -18.01
N TYR A 426 9.15 7.28 -17.38
CA TYR A 426 8.36 7.66 -16.20
C TYR A 426 6.85 7.45 -16.33
N ASN A 427 6.25 7.85 -17.45
CA ASN A 427 4.82 7.72 -17.73
C ASN A 427 4.53 6.80 -18.93
N LYS A 428 5.40 5.82 -19.18
CA LYS A 428 5.32 4.91 -20.33
C LYS A 428 5.52 3.47 -19.89
N GLY A 429 4.44 2.77 -19.56
CA GLY A 429 4.42 1.37 -19.13
C GLY A 429 3.12 1.07 -18.38
N GLY A 430 2.97 -0.13 -17.82
CA GLY A 430 1.78 -0.51 -17.05
C GLY A 430 0.53 -0.74 -17.91
N HIS A 431 -0.53 0.03 -17.70
CA HIS A 431 -1.82 -0.15 -18.39
C HIS A 431 -1.79 0.23 -19.87
N LEU A 432 -2.83 -0.15 -20.62
CA LEU A 432 -2.94 0.20 -22.04
C LEU A 432 -3.30 1.68 -22.24
N PHE A 433 -4.32 2.18 -21.55
CA PHE A 433 -4.83 3.53 -21.73
C PHE A 433 -4.77 4.35 -20.44
N LEU A 434 -4.81 3.68 -19.29
CA LEU A 434 -4.72 4.36 -18.01
C LEU A 434 -3.32 4.95 -17.81
N PRO A 435 -3.23 6.21 -17.34
CA PRO A 435 -1.97 6.83 -17.01
C PRO A 435 -1.28 6.01 -15.91
N SER A 436 -0.09 5.55 -16.22
CA SER A 436 0.70 4.70 -15.34
C SER A 436 2.04 5.36 -15.12
N TYR A 437 2.41 5.54 -13.85
CA TYR A 437 3.66 6.16 -13.46
C TYR A 437 4.55 5.15 -12.77
N VAL A 438 5.83 5.14 -13.13
CA VAL A 438 6.79 4.18 -12.59
C VAL A 438 7.02 4.39 -11.09
N MET A 439 6.87 5.62 -10.58
CA MET A 439 7.08 5.96 -9.17
C MET A 439 5.91 6.76 -8.61
N ARG A 440 5.44 6.36 -7.43
CA ARG A 440 4.41 7.02 -6.62
C ARG A 440 5.03 8.24 -5.92
N THR A 441 4.74 9.45 -6.42
CA THR A 441 5.32 10.69 -5.90
C THR A 441 4.42 11.44 -4.91
N HIS A 442 3.17 11.02 -4.75
CA HIS A 442 2.16 11.72 -3.92
C HIS A 442 2.03 13.23 -4.20
N GLY A 443 2.43 13.68 -5.39
CA GLY A 443 2.44 15.10 -5.80
C GLY A 443 3.74 15.86 -5.58
N ALA A 444 4.78 15.22 -5.04
CA ALA A 444 6.10 15.83 -4.92
C ALA A 444 6.71 16.07 -6.31
N LYS A 445 6.78 17.34 -6.71
CA LYS A 445 7.31 17.75 -8.02
C LYS A 445 8.79 17.42 -8.16
N ASP A 446 9.57 17.56 -7.09
CA ASP A 446 11.02 17.31 -7.13
C ASP A 446 11.32 15.83 -7.38
N GLN A 447 10.61 14.93 -6.71
CA GLN A 447 10.70 13.49 -6.97
C GLN A 447 10.32 13.16 -8.42
N GLN A 448 9.26 13.77 -8.92
CA GLN A 448 8.82 13.60 -10.31
C GLN A 448 9.87 14.11 -11.32
N ASN A 449 10.49 15.25 -11.03
CA ASN A 449 11.51 15.85 -11.90
C ASN A 449 12.80 15.04 -11.88
N ALA A 450 13.21 14.54 -10.70
CA ALA A 450 14.39 13.70 -10.54
C ALA A 450 14.31 12.43 -11.41
N ILE A 451 13.20 11.69 -11.35
CA ILE A 451 13.08 10.48 -12.16
C ILE A 451 12.92 10.76 -13.66
N LYS A 452 12.37 11.93 -14.02
CA LYS A 452 12.26 12.37 -15.42
C LYS A 452 13.61 12.82 -16.00
N SER A 453 14.53 13.34 -15.18
CA SER A 453 15.83 13.82 -15.62
C SER A 453 16.87 12.70 -15.79
N VAL A 454 16.70 11.58 -15.09
CA VAL A 454 17.61 10.43 -15.19
C VAL A 454 17.62 9.84 -16.62
N PRO A 455 18.80 9.61 -17.23
CA PRO A 455 18.90 8.94 -18.52
C PRO A 455 18.26 7.55 -18.48
N LYS A 456 17.37 7.26 -19.43
CA LYS A 456 16.60 6.01 -19.47
C LYS A 456 17.44 4.75 -19.36
N ARG A 457 18.65 4.75 -19.95
CA ARG A 457 19.57 3.61 -19.90
C ARG A 457 19.92 3.18 -18.46
N GLN A 458 19.99 4.12 -17.53
CA GLN A 458 20.26 3.83 -16.11
C GLN A 458 19.05 3.16 -15.42
N LEU A 459 17.84 3.37 -15.95
CA LEU A 459 16.60 2.79 -15.42
C LEU A 459 16.22 1.46 -16.08
N ASN A 460 16.97 0.97 -17.07
CA ASN A 460 16.61 -0.26 -17.80
C ASN A 460 16.44 -1.46 -16.86
N LYS A 461 17.37 -1.69 -15.93
CA LYS A 461 17.26 -2.80 -14.95
C LYS A 461 16.02 -2.68 -14.05
N VAL A 462 15.64 -1.46 -13.72
CA VAL A 462 14.43 -1.18 -12.94
C VAL A 462 13.18 -1.48 -13.76
N PHE A 463 13.17 -1.09 -15.03
CA PHE A 463 12.08 -1.40 -15.95
C PHE A 463 11.94 -2.90 -16.20
N GLU A 464 13.07 -3.60 -16.42
CA GLU A 464 13.10 -5.06 -16.58
C GLU A 464 12.54 -5.76 -15.35
N ALA A 465 12.96 -5.38 -14.14
CA ALA A 465 12.42 -5.96 -12.91
C ALA A 465 10.89 -5.75 -12.77
N LEU A 466 10.39 -4.55 -13.06
CA LEU A 466 8.96 -4.26 -13.04
C LEU A 466 8.19 -5.01 -14.13
N ASP A 467 8.79 -5.17 -15.31
CA ASP A 467 8.20 -5.89 -16.43
C ASP A 467 8.13 -7.38 -16.13
N THR A 468 9.17 -7.96 -15.52
CA THR A 468 9.19 -9.36 -15.04
C THR A 468 8.07 -9.58 -14.03
N LEU A 469 8.00 -8.77 -12.97
CA LEU A 469 6.92 -8.84 -11.97
C LEU A 469 5.53 -8.67 -12.60
N GLY A 470 5.41 -7.78 -13.59
CA GLY A 470 4.17 -7.53 -14.31
C GLY A 470 3.77 -8.63 -15.29
N SER A 471 4.73 -9.41 -15.78
CA SER A 471 4.52 -10.50 -16.72
C SER A 471 4.11 -11.81 -16.06
N THR A 472 4.23 -11.93 -14.74
CA THR A 472 3.77 -13.11 -14.01
C THR A 472 2.25 -13.23 -14.09
N LYS A 473 1.78 -14.37 -14.61
CA LYS A 473 0.35 -14.65 -14.79
C LYS A 473 -0.23 -15.32 -13.54
N TRP A 474 -1.30 -14.74 -13.00
CA TRP A 474 -2.02 -15.20 -11.82
C TRP A 474 -3.41 -15.71 -12.20
N ARG A 475 -4.00 -16.56 -11.36
CA ARG A 475 -5.42 -16.93 -11.45
C ARG A 475 -6.03 -17.04 -10.05
N VAL A 476 -7.36 -17.12 -10.01
CA VAL A 476 -8.11 -17.37 -8.77
C VAL A 476 -8.12 -18.87 -8.47
N ASN A 477 -7.71 -19.24 -7.25
CA ASN A 477 -7.93 -20.56 -6.69
C ASN A 477 -9.41 -20.69 -6.30
N ARG A 478 -10.18 -21.39 -7.15
CA ARG A 478 -11.64 -21.53 -6.99
C ARG A 478 -12.02 -22.28 -5.73
N ARG A 479 -11.27 -23.33 -5.35
CA ARG A 479 -11.52 -24.13 -4.15
C ARG A 479 -11.43 -23.26 -2.89
N ILE A 480 -10.43 -22.39 -2.81
CA ILE A 480 -10.29 -21.45 -1.68
C ILE A 480 -11.36 -20.37 -1.73
N LEU A 481 -11.65 -19.81 -2.90
CA LEU A 481 -12.72 -18.81 -3.03
C LEU A 481 -14.08 -19.37 -2.57
N GLU A 482 -14.42 -20.60 -2.92
CA GLU A 482 -15.66 -21.27 -2.49
C GLU A 482 -15.74 -21.39 -0.97
N VAL A 483 -14.67 -21.86 -0.31
CA VAL A 483 -14.62 -21.95 1.16
C VAL A 483 -14.77 -20.58 1.82
N VAL A 484 -14.09 -19.56 1.29
CA VAL A 484 -14.19 -18.18 1.77
C VAL A 484 -15.62 -17.66 1.63
N GLU A 485 -16.27 -17.88 0.49
CA GLU A 485 -17.64 -17.44 0.23
C GLU A 485 -18.63 -18.12 1.18
N THR A 486 -18.46 -19.41 1.45
CA THR A 486 -19.28 -20.14 2.42
C THR A 486 -19.14 -19.53 3.82
N ILE A 487 -17.92 -19.40 4.34
CA ILE A 487 -17.66 -18.80 5.65
C ILE A 487 -18.19 -17.36 5.72
N TRP A 488 -18.02 -16.59 4.65
CA TRP A 488 -18.50 -15.22 4.57
C TRP A 488 -20.03 -15.13 4.51
N SER A 489 -20.70 -16.11 3.91
CA SER A 489 -22.17 -16.19 3.87
C SER A 489 -22.77 -16.58 5.22
N GLU A 490 -22.05 -17.37 6.02
CA GLU A 490 -22.45 -17.84 7.35
C GLU A 490 -22.28 -16.81 8.48
N GLY A 491 -21.58 -15.70 8.24
CA GLY A 491 -21.42 -14.63 9.23
C GLY A 491 -19.99 -14.09 9.38
N GLY A 492 -18.99 -14.74 8.78
CA GLY A 492 -17.59 -14.35 8.94
C GLY A 492 -17.04 -14.72 10.32
N GLY A 493 -16.07 -13.95 10.84
CA GLY A 493 -15.49 -14.16 12.18
C GLY A 493 -14.56 -15.37 12.31
N VAL A 494 -14.31 -16.10 11.23
CA VAL A 494 -13.51 -17.35 11.21
C VAL A 494 -12.27 -17.16 10.34
N ALA A 495 -11.14 -17.79 10.72
CA ALA A 495 -9.89 -17.78 9.95
C ALA A 495 -9.35 -16.36 9.64
N GLY A 496 -9.56 -15.41 10.57
CA GLY A 496 -9.14 -14.02 10.40
C GLY A 496 -10.06 -13.17 9.52
N LEU A 497 -11.19 -13.71 9.02
CA LEU A 497 -12.25 -12.90 8.43
C LEU A 497 -12.97 -12.09 9.51
N VAL A 498 -13.31 -10.86 9.16
CA VAL A 498 -14.09 -9.97 10.04
C VAL A 498 -15.50 -10.54 10.26
N ASP A 499 -16.06 -10.31 11.45
CA ASP A 499 -17.46 -10.64 11.74
C ASP A 499 -18.40 -9.69 10.97
N ARG A 500 -19.54 -10.22 10.51
CA ARG A 500 -20.57 -9.45 9.82
C ARG A 500 -21.46 -8.66 10.76
N GLU A 501 -21.54 -9.03 12.03
CA GLU A 501 -22.34 -8.36 13.04
C GLU A 501 -21.53 -7.30 13.82
N ASP A 502 -22.26 -6.32 14.36
CA ASP A 502 -21.67 -5.28 15.20
C ASP A 502 -21.62 -5.75 16.66
N ILE A 503 -20.58 -5.34 17.38
CA ILE A 503 -20.49 -5.53 18.83
C ILE A 503 -21.61 -4.68 19.48
N PRO A 504 -22.48 -5.28 20.31
CA PRO A 504 -23.57 -4.54 20.93
C PRO A 504 -23.05 -3.44 21.85
N ILE A 505 -23.58 -2.23 21.67
CA ILE A 505 -23.25 -1.09 22.54
C ILE A 505 -24.14 -1.19 23.78
N GLN A 506 -23.52 -1.30 24.95
CA GLN A 506 -24.23 -1.35 26.23
C GLN A 506 -25.14 -0.14 26.42
N GLU A 507 -26.36 -0.37 26.91
CA GLU A 507 -27.28 0.71 27.24
C GLU A 507 -26.74 1.57 28.38
N LYS A 508 -27.15 2.84 28.38
CA LYS A 508 -26.75 3.77 29.44
C LYS A 508 -27.30 3.27 30.78
N PRO A 509 -26.47 3.08 31.81
CA PRO A 509 -26.95 2.70 33.12
C PRO A 509 -27.91 3.76 33.67
N GLY A 510 -28.98 3.32 34.34
CA GLY A 510 -29.98 4.20 34.93
C GLY A 510 -29.53 4.93 36.20
N LEU A 511 -28.42 4.49 36.82
CA LEU A 511 -27.86 5.07 38.04
C LEU A 511 -26.94 6.27 37.75
N GLU A 512 -27.03 7.29 38.61
CA GLU A 512 -26.32 8.57 38.49
C GLU A 512 -24.87 8.53 39.02
N ASP A 513 -24.30 7.34 39.24
CA ASP A 513 -22.91 7.23 39.69
C ASP A 513 -21.94 7.71 38.61
N SER A 514 -21.15 8.73 38.94
CA SER A 514 -20.16 9.35 38.08
C SER A 514 -19.10 8.35 37.60
N MET A 515 -18.74 7.34 38.40
CA MET A 515 -17.77 6.32 38.01
C MET A 515 -18.36 5.31 37.02
N GLU A 516 -19.57 4.80 37.26
CA GLU A 516 -20.27 3.90 36.33
C GLU A 516 -20.58 4.57 35.00
N ILE A 517 -21.03 5.84 35.00
CA ILE A 517 -21.26 6.59 33.76
C ILE A 517 -19.96 6.79 32.97
N LYS A 518 -18.84 7.06 33.66
CA LYS A 518 -17.52 7.16 33.00
C LYS A 518 -17.09 5.83 32.39
N LYS A 519 -17.26 4.71 33.12
CA LYS A 519 -16.94 3.37 32.65
C LYS A 519 -17.81 2.97 31.46
N TRP A 520 -19.12 3.21 31.53
CA TRP A 520 -20.05 3.01 30.41
C TRP A 520 -19.63 3.84 29.20
N ARG A 521 -19.36 5.14 29.38
CA ARG A 521 -18.95 6.03 28.28
C ARG A 521 -17.66 5.54 27.62
N TRP A 522 -16.71 5.04 28.40
CA TRP A 522 -15.48 4.43 27.88
C TRP A 522 -15.77 3.16 27.07
N ASN A 523 -16.56 2.24 27.63
CA ASN A 523 -16.93 0.99 26.97
C ASN A 523 -17.73 1.22 25.68
N ALA A 524 -18.71 2.12 25.71
CA ALA A 524 -19.52 2.49 24.55
C ALA A 524 -18.65 3.12 23.45
N ARG A 525 -17.69 3.99 23.81
CA ARG A 525 -16.72 4.53 22.85
C ARG A 525 -15.81 3.45 22.27
N LYS A 526 -15.34 2.52 23.09
CA LYS A 526 -14.51 1.39 22.65
C LYS A 526 -15.27 0.49 21.68
N ALA A 527 -16.51 0.12 22.01
CA ALA A 527 -17.38 -0.68 21.14
C ALA A 527 -17.68 0.04 19.83
N LYS A 528 -18.05 1.32 19.89
CA LYS A 528 -18.27 2.15 18.69
C LYS A 528 -17.04 2.19 17.79
N LYS A 529 -15.85 2.42 18.36
CA LYS A 529 -14.59 2.40 17.62
C LYS A 529 -14.33 1.04 16.95
N ALA A 530 -14.54 -0.06 17.67
CA ALA A 530 -14.34 -1.41 17.14
C ALA A 530 -15.31 -1.70 15.98
N ASN A 531 -16.60 -1.34 16.11
CA ASN A 531 -17.59 -1.53 15.04
C ASN A 531 -17.24 -0.76 13.77
N ASN A 532 -16.63 0.43 13.91
CA ASN A 532 -16.16 1.20 12.76
C ASN A 532 -14.99 0.54 12.04
N GLU A 533 -14.02 0.03 12.79
CA GLU A 533 -12.89 -0.71 12.24
C GLU A 533 -13.39 -1.98 11.54
N MET A 534 -14.33 -2.70 12.14
CA MET A 534 -14.98 -3.87 11.53
C MET A 534 -15.79 -3.50 10.29
N HIS A 535 -16.50 -2.36 10.29
CA HIS A 535 -17.22 -1.88 9.12
C HIS A 535 -16.28 -1.63 7.93
N ALA A 536 -15.15 -0.95 8.16
CA ALA A 536 -14.15 -0.71 7.14
C ALA A 536 -13.56 -2.03 6.60
N GLN A 537 -13.27 -2.99 7.48
CA GLN A 537 -12.78 -4.32 7.11
C GLN A 537 -13.82 -5.14 6.31
N ARG A 538 -15.11 -5.07 6.66
CA ARG A 538 -16.20 -5.71 5.92
C ARG A 538 -16.29 -5.15 4.50
N CYS A 539 -16.24 -3.83 4.37
CA CYS A 539 -16.20 -3.14 3.07
C CYS A 539 -14.99 -3.57 2.22
N ASP A 540 -13.79 -3.62 2.80
CA ASP A 540 -12.58 -4.06 2.10
C ASP A 540 -12.67 -5.54 1.66
N THR A 541 -13.18 -6.42 2.52
CA THR A 541 -13.42 -7.83 2.21
C THR A 541 -14.38 -7.99 1.03
N GLU A 542 -15.50 -7.27 1.02
CA GLU A 542 -16.46 -7.31 -0.07
C GLU A 542 -15.90 -6.80 -1.41
N LEU A 543 -15.07 -5.76 -1.37
CA LEU A 543 -14.39 -5.25 -2.57
C LEU A 543 -13.39 -6.29 -3.12
N LYS A 544 -12.64 -6.98 -2.25
CA LYS A 544 -11.73 -8.08 -2.63
C LYS A 544 -12.49 -9.24 -3.27
N LEU A 545 -13.58 -9.70 -2.64
CA LEU A 545 -14.42 -10.78 -3.16
C LEU A 545 -15.11 -10.38 -4.47
N SER A 546 -15.56 -9.13 -4.60
CA SER A 546 -16.13 -8.61 -5.86
C SER A 546 -15.15 -8.71 -7.02
N VAL A 547 -13.86 -8.40 -6.80
CA VAL A 547 -12.82 -8.61 -7.82
C VAL A 547 -12.57 -10.10 -8.05
N ALA A 548 -12.49 -10.92 -7.01
CA ALA A 548 -12.28 -12.36 -7.15
C ALA A 548 -13.39 -13.03 -7.99
N ARG A 549 -14.66 -12.77 -7.68
CA ARG A 549 -15.85 -13.25 -8.43
C ARG A 549 -15.79 -12.86 -9.90
N LYS A 550 -15.36 -11.64 -10.23
CA LYS A 550 -15.24 -11.17 -11.62
C LYS A 550 -14.11 -11.83 -12.40
N MET A 551 -13.07 -12.30 -11.70
CA MET A 551 -11.87 -12.87 -12.30
C MET A 551 -11.82 -14.41 -12.21
N GLN A 552 -12.76 -15.06 -11.53
CA GLN A 552 -12.74 -16.50 -11.22
C GLN A 552 -12.76 -17.41 -12.47
N ASP A 553 -13.37 -16.94 -13.55
CA ASP A 553 -13.52 -17.67 -14.80
C ASP A 553 -12.44 -17.30 -15.84
N GLU A 554 -11.53 -16.37 -15.50
CA GLU A 554 -10.39 -16.06 -16.33
C GLU A 554 -9.29 -17.10 -16.13
N GLU A 555 -8.76 -17.65 -17.22
CA GLU A 555 -7.62 -18.58 -17.16
C GLU A 555 -6.36 -17.96 -16.54
N GLY A 556 -6.27 -16.63 -16.59
CA GLY A 556 -5.34 -15.88 -15.78
C GLY A 556 -5.21 -14.43 -16.21
N PHE A 557 -4.62 -13.64 -15.33
CA PHE A 557 -4.53 -12.18 -15.40
C PHE A 557 -3.21 -11.69 -14.81
N TYR A 558 -2.93 -10.40 -14.98
CA TYR A 558 -1.64 -9.78 -14.73
C TYR A 558 -1.76 -8.53 -13.87
N TYR A 559 -0.72 -8.26 -13.09
CA TYR A 559 -0.62 -7.08 -12.24
C TYR A 559 0.50 -6.17 -12.73
N PRO A 560 0.23 -5.02 -13.37
CA PRO A 560 1.27 -4.02 -13.57
C PRO A 560 1.80 -3.53 -12.22
N HIS A 561 3.12 -3.38 -12.13
CA HIS A 561 3.80 -2.91 -10.92
C HIS A 561 4.34 -1.48 -11.09
N ASN A 562 4.39 -0.73 -9.99
CA ASN A 562 5.12 0.53 -9.86
C ASN A 562 5.96 0.55 -8.58
N LEU A 563 6.66 1.66 -8.35
CA LEU A 563 7.57 1.84 -7.22
C LEU A 563 7.07 2.90 -6.24
N ASP A 564 7.43 2.77 -4.97
CA ASP A 564 7.49 3.92 -4.07
C ASP A 564 8.77 4.75 -4.30
N PHE A 565 8.95 5.84 -3.55
CA PHE A 565 10.12 6.71 -3.66
C PHE A 565 11.45 6.03 -3.27
N ARG A 566 11.39 4.88 -2.56
CA ARG A 566 12.56 4.09 -2.14
C ARG A 566 12.94 3.02 -3.17
N GLY A 567 12.07 2.77 -4.15
CA GLY A 567 12.27 1.74 -5.17
C GLY A 567 11.65 0.38 -4.82
N ARG A 568 10.75 0.29 -3.83
CA ARG A 568 10.00 -0.95 -3.54
C ARG A 568 8.85 -1.11 -4.53
N ALA A 569 8.68 -2.31 -5.09
CA ALA A 569 7.66 -2.60 -6.08
C ALA A 569 6.30 -2.94 -5.44
N TYR A 570 5.23 -2.46 -6.08
CA TYR A 570 3.85 -2.66 -5.66
C TYR A 570 2.94 -2.88 -6.87
N PRO A 571 2.00 -3.84 -6.81
CA PRO A 571 0.90 -3.93 -7.76
C PRO A 571 0.12 -2.63 -7.82
N MET A 572 -0.32 -2.23 -9.01
CA MET A 572 -1.15 -1.03 -9.18
C MET A 572 -2.62 -1.24 -8.80
N HIS A 573 -3.11 -2.48 -8.84
CA HIS A 573 -4.50 -2.82 -8.47
C HIS A 573 -4.62 -2.97 -6.95
N SER A 574 -5.53 -2.21 -6.34
CA SER A 574 -5.59 -2.04 -4.87
C SER A 574 -6.28 -3.17 -4.12
N HIS A 575 -7.33 -3.78 -4.69
CA HIS A 575 -8.22 -4.67 -3.94
C HIS A 575 -7.66 -6.10 -3.82
N LEU A 576 -7.74 -6.89 -4.90
CA LEU A 576 -7.20 -8.25 -4.95
C LEU A 576 -5.81 -8.23 -5.58
N ASN A 577 -4.77 -8.48 -4.77
CA ASN A 577 -3.38 -8.65 -5.22
C ASN A 577 -2.57 -9.48 -4.20
N HIS A 578 -1.45 -10.05 -4.64
CA HIS A 578 -0.62 -10.97 -3.86
C HIS A 578 0.18 -10.31 -2.72
N LEU A 579 0.27 -8.96 -2.66
CA LEU A 579 0.91 -8.25 -1.54
C LEU A 579 -0.05 -8.02 -0.36
N SER A 580 -1.34 -8.29 -0.54
CA SER A 580 -2.40 -7.99 0.43
C SER A 580 -2.47 -9.04 1.56
N SER A 581 -3.61 -9.11 2.25
CA SER A 581 -3.88 -10.00 3.39
C SER A 581 -3.82 -11.50 3.01
N ASP A 582 -3.73 -12.38 4.02
CA ASP A 582 -3.79 -13.84 3.88
C ASP A 582 -4.93 -14.28 2.95
N LEU A 583 -6.14 -13.75 3.15
CA LEU A 583 -7.29 -13.93 2.25
C LEU A 583 -6.94 -13.78 0.76
N CYS A 584 -6.25 -12.71 0.39
CA CYS A 584 -5.89 -12.47 -1.02
C CYS A 584 -4.81 -13.44 -1.50
N ARG A 585 -3.87 -13.81 -0.62
CA ARG A 585 -2.79 -14.75 -0.97
C ARG A 585 -3.29 -16.18 -1.09
N GLY A 586 -4.23 -16.61 -0.25
CA GLY A 586 -4.88 -17.92 -0.37
C GLY A 586 -5.75 -18.02 -1.62
N ILE A 587 -6.44 -16.94 -2.02
CA ILE A 587 -7.27 -16.91 -3.23
C ILE A 587 -6.43 -16.86 -4.51
N LEU A 588 -5.17 -16.42 -4.47
CA LEU A 588 -4.34 -16.23 -5.66
C LEU A 588 -3.29 -17.33 -5.82
N GLU A 589 -3.22 -17.89 -7.01
CA GLU A 589 -2.17 -18.85 -7.38
C GLU A 589 -1.60 -18.53 -8.77
N PHE A 590 -0.47 -19.13 -9.14
CA PHE A 590 0.05 -18.95 -10.49
C PHE A 590 -0.91 -19.56 -11.52
N ALA A 591 -1.07 -18.89 -12.65
CA ALA A 591 -1.85 -19.47 -13.76
C ALA A 591 -1.07 -20.57 -14.49
N GLU A 592 0.26 -20.52 -14.42
CA GLU A 592 1.19 -21.45 -15.05
C GLU A 592 1.76 -22.38 -13.98
N GLY A 593 1.31 -23.62 -14.00
CA GLY A 593 1.76 -24.63 -13.04
C GLY A 593 3.09 -25.26 -13.46
N ARG A 594 3.80 -25.82 -12.49
CA ARG A 594 5.05 -26.56 -12.69
C ARG A 594 4.95 -27.92 -12.02
N GLN A 595 5.59 -28.93 -12.61
CA GLN A 595 5.70 -30.24 -11.97
C GLN A 595 6.50 -30.11 -10.67
N LEU A 596 6.03 -30.77 -9.60
CA LEU A 596 6.69 -30.69 -8.30
C LEU A 596 8.11 -31.29 -8.35
N GLY A 597 8.27 -32.46 -8.97
CA GLY A 597 9.50 -33.25 -8.83
C GLY A 597 9.76 -33.65 -7.36
N LYS A 598 10.92 -34.28 -7.11
CA LYS A 598 11.33 -34.71 -5.76
C LYS A 598 11.51 -33.52 -4.82
N SER A 599 12.18 -32.47 -5.28
CA SER A 599 12.45 -31.29 -4.48
C SER A 599 11.19 -30.47 -4.23
N GLY A 600 10.31 -30.28 -5.21
CA GLY A 600 9.10 -29.48 -5.04
C GLY A 600 8.11 -30.10 -4.05
N LEU A 601 8.00 -31.44 -3.99
CA LEU A 601 7.17 -32.07 -2.96
C LEU A 601 7.72 -31.83 -1.54
N CYS A 602 9.03 -31.90 -1.37
CA CYS A 602 9.69 -31.54 -0.12
C CYS A 602 9.44 -30.07 0.25
N TRP A 603 9.65 -29.15 -0.70
CA TRP A 603 9.41 -27.72 -0.50
C TRP A 603 7.96 -27.38 -0.21
N LEU A 604 7.00 -28.12 -0.78
CA LEU A 604 5.58 -27.96 -0.47
C LEU A 604 5.27 -28.32 0.99
N LYS A 605 5.88 -29.38 1.52
CA LYS A 605 5.75 -29.75 2.94
C LYS A 605 6.40 -28.69 3.84
N VAL A 606 7.63 -28.26 3.51
CA VAL A 606 8.32 -27.17 4.24
C VAL A 606 7.48 -25.89 4.22
N HIS A 607 6.88 -25.55 3.08
CA HIS A 607 6.02 -24.37 2.93
C HIS A 607 4.78 -24.45 3.81
N LEU A 608 4.09 -25.60 3.86
CA LEU A 608 2.95 -25.82 4.75
C LEU A 608 3.35 -25.60 6.21
N ALA A 609 4.48 -26.17 6.64
CA ALA A 609 5.01 -25.98 7.99
C ALA A 609 5.34 -24.50 8.29
N ASN A 610 5.89 -23.78 7.32
CA ASN A 610 6.20 -22.34 7.47
C ASN A 610 4.95 -21.49 7.63
N ILE A 611 3.91 -21.76 6.84
CA ILE A 611 2.63 -21.02 6.90
C ILE A 611 1.87 -21.35 8.17
N TYR A 612 1.94 -22.60 8.64
CA TYR A 612 1.31 -22.98 9.90
C TYR A 612 1.80 -22.10 11.05
N GLY A 613 3.10 -21.78 11.07
CA GLY A 613 3.70 -20.85 12.02
C GLY A 613 3.70 -21.41 13.45
N GLY A 614 3.58 -20.53 14.44
CA GLY A 614 3.53 -20.93 15.86
C GLY A 614 4.85 -21.50 16.38
N GLY A 615 5.98 -21.10 15.79
CA GLY A 615 7.33 -21.58 16.13
C GLY A 615 7.80 -22.77 15.31
N VAL A 616 6.93 -23.37 14.49
CA VAL A 616 7.30 -24.47 13.57
C VAL A 616 8.26 -23.96 12.49
N GLU A 617 8.09 -22.72 12.04
CA GLU A 617 8.96 -22.06 11.07
C GLU A 617 10.38 -21.77 11.61
N LYS A 618 10.57 -21.89 12.93
CA LYS A 618 11.86 -21.75 13.62
C LYS A 618 12.60 -23.08 13.77
N LEU A 619 12.00 -24.20 13.35
CA LEU A 619 12.63 -25.52 13.39
C LEU A 619 13.57 -25.74 12.19
N SER A 620 14.43 -26.77 12.26
CA SER A 620 15.19 -27.24 11.10
C SER A 620 14.25 -27.77 10.01
N TYR A 621 14.73 -27.89 8.77
CA TYR A 621 13.90 -28.39 7.68
C TYR A 621 13.39 -29.82 7.94
N ASP A 622 14.21 -30.71 8.49
CA ASP A 622 13.79 -32.09 8.81
C ASP A 622 12.70 -32.15 9.88
N ALA A 623 12.79 -31.28 10.89
CA ALA A 623 11.77 -31.16 11.91
C ALA A 623 10.45 -30.59 11.35
N ARG A 624 10.53 -29.65 10.39
CA ARG A 624 9.35 -29.15 9.66
C ARG A 624 8.70 -30.25 8.81
N LEU A 625 9.50 -31.07 8.14
CA LEU A 625 8.99 -32.22 7.40
C LEU A 625 8.28 -33.22 8.34
N THR A 626 8.92 -33.56 9.46
CA THR A 626 8.37 -34.45 10.48
C THR A 626 7.04 -33.91 11.04
N PHE A 627 6.95 -32.60 11.28
CA PHE A 627 5.69 -31.97 11.68
C PHE A 627 4.57 -32.24 10.67
N VAL A 628 4.84 -32.09 9.37
CA VAL A 628 3.84 -32.36 8.33
C VAL A 628 3.45 -33.84 8.28
N GLU A 629 4.41 -34.77 8.36
CA GLU A 629 4.14 -36.21 8.38
C GLU A 629 3.23 -36.59 9.56
N ASN A 630 3.46 -36.01 10.74
CA ASN A 630 2.66 -36.28 11.93
C ASN A 630 1.23 -35.72 11.84
N HIS A 631 0.97 -34.78 10.94
CA HIS A 631 -0.34 -34.12 10.79
C HIS A 631 -1.05 -34.46 9.47
N LEU A 632 -0.59 -35.48 8.72
CA LEU A 632 -1.19 -35.86 7.43
C LEU A 632 -2.71 -36.08 7.51
N ASN A 633 -3.21 -36.72 8.56
CA ASN A 633 -4.64 -36.94 8.75
C ASN A 633 -5.44 -35.62 8.84
N ASN A 634 -4.89 -34.61 9.53
CA ASN A 634 -5.52 -33.30 9.63
C ASN A 634 -5.43 -32.52 8.32
N ILE A 635 -4.35 -32.72 7.56
CA ILE A 635 -4.15 -32.12 6.23
C ILE A 635 -5.17 -32.68 5.23
N PHE A 636 -5.33 -34.01 5.19
CA PHE A 636 -6.34 -34.64 4.33
C PHE A 636 -7.77 -34.24 4.72
N ASP A 637 -8.07 -34.21 6.03
CA ASP A 637 -9.37 -33.73 6.52
C ASP A 637 -9.64 -32.27 6.13
N SER A 638 -8.65 -31.38 6.31
CA SER A 638 -8.76 -29.97 5.93
C SER A 638 -8.96 -29.79 4.42
N ALA A 639 -8.34 -30.62 3.59
CA ALA A 639 -8.47 -30.56 2.14
C ALA A 639 -9.82 -31.08 1.61
N MET A 640 -10.38 -32.11 2.26
CA MET A 640 -11.63 -32.77 1.86
C MET A 640 -12.87 -32.09 2.45
N ASN A 641 -12.82 -31.72 3.73
CA ASN A 641 -13.93 -31.11 4.46
C ASN A 641 -13.48 -29.79 5.12
N PRO A 642 -13.15 -28.75 4.32
CA PRO A 642 -12.56 -27.50 4.83
C PRO A 642 -13.48 -26.75 5.79
N VAL A 643 -14.80 -26.83 5.59
CA VAL A 643 -15.81 -26.17 6.42
C VAL A 643 -16.36 -27.15 7.47
N ASP A 644 -16.81 -28.35 7.14
CA ASP A 644 -17.49 -29.20 8.14
C ASP A 644 -16.57 -30.18 8.91
N GLY A 645 -15.28 -30.24 8.57
CA GLY A 645 -14.30 -31.12 9.20
C GLY A 645 -13.76 -30.59 10.53
N LYS A 646 -12.56 -31.04 10.91
CA LYS A 646 -11.86 -30.62 12.13
C LYS A 646 -11.29 -29.20 12.04
N ARG A 647 -11.24 -28.62 10.84
CA ARG A 647 -10.78 -27.25 10.55
C ARG A 647 -9.38 -26.94 11.12
N TRP A 648 -8.47 -27.90 11.12
CA TRP A 648 -7.12 -27.75 11.67
C TRP A 648 -6.37 -26.54 11.09
N TRP A 649 -6.57 -26.27 9.79
CA TRP A 649 -5.98 -25.16 9.06
C TRP A 649 -6.30 -23.76 9.64
N ILE A 650 -7.38 -23.59 10.42
CA ILE A 650 -7.77 -22.30 11.02
C ILE A 650 -6.79 -21.85 12.12
N HIS A 651 -6.09 -22.80 12.74
CA HIS A 651 -5.14 -22.52 13.81
C HIS A 651 -3.76 -22.07 13.31
N ALA A 652 -3.54 -22.08 11.99
CA ALA A 652 -2.33 -21.54 11.38
C ALA A 652 -2.24 -20.00 11.54
N GLU A 653 -1.04 -19.45 11.48
CA GLU A 653 -0.84 -17.98 11.42
C GLU A 653 -1.47 -17.36 10.17
N ASP A 654 -1.42 -18.07 9.05
CA ASP A 654 -1.97 -17.68 7.75
C ASP A 654 -2.95 -18.78 7.24
N PRO A 655 -4.21 -18.79 7.73
CA PRO A 655 -5.14 -19.91 7.51
C PRO A 655 -5.46 -20.23 6.06
N PHE A 656 -5.76 -19.24 5.21
CA PHE A 656 -6.20 -19.51 3.84
C PHE A 656 -5.05 -20.00 2.96
N GLN A 657 -3.83 -19.48 3.18
CA GLN A 657 -2.63 -20.05 2.55
C GLN A 657 -2.36 -21.48 3.06
N CYS A 658 -2.60 -21.76 4.35
CA CYS A 658 -2.42 -23.09 4.92
C CYS A 658 -3.39 -24.09 4.29
N LEU A 659 -4.65 -23.71 4.14
CA LEU A 659 -5.66 -24.52 3.47
C LEU A 659 -5.29 -24.79 2.00
N ALA A 660 -4.80 -23.77 1.28
CA ALA A 660 -4.34 -23.94 -0.10
C ALA A 660 -3.18 -24.95 -0.20
N ALA A 661 -2.24 -24.90 0.75
CA ALA A 661 -1.15 -25.87 0.85
C ALA A 661 -1.64 -27.27 1.22
N CYS A 662 -2.60 -27.39 2.15
CA CYS A 662 -3.18 -28.67 2.54
C CYS A 662 -3.87 -29.36 1.36
N ILE A 663 -4.64 -28.59 0.58
CA ILE A 663 -5.28 -29.04 -0.65
C ILE A 663 -4.23 -29.53 -1.65
N ASN A 664 -3.22 -28.72 -1.95
CA ASN A 664 -2.21 -29.07 -2.96
C ASN A 664 -1.39 -30.29 -2.57
N LEU A 665 -1.03 -30.42 -1.28
CA LEU A 665 -0.30 -31.57 -0.76
C LEU A 665 -1.17 -32.84 -0.77
N SER A 666 -2.45 -32.72 -0.42
CA SER A 666 -3.39 -33.86 -0.45
C SER A 666 -3.58 -34.40 -1.86
N ASP A 667 -3.81 -33.52 -2.83
CA ASP A 667 -3.90 -33.89 -4.23
C ASP A 667 -2.60 -34.57 -4.73
N ALA A 668 -1.43 -34.10 -4.26
CA ALA A 668 -0.14 -34.69 -4.63
C ALA A 668 0.06 -36.09 -4.05
N LEU A 669 -0.25 -36.28 -2.77
CA LEU A 669 -0.06 -37.56 -2.08
C LEU A 669 -1.09 -38.63 -2.47
N THR A 670 -2.27 -38.22 -2.92
CA THR A 670 -3.32 -39.14 -3.41
C THR A 670 -3.16 -39.49 -4.89
N SER A 671 -2.33 -38.74 -5.62
CA SER A 671 -1.98 -39.04 -7.01
C SER A 671 -1.13 -40.31 -7.13
N SER A 672 -1.32 -41.05 -8.22
CA SER A 672 -0.49 -42.21 -8.59
C SER A 672 1.00 -41.86 -8.74
N SER A 673 1.32 -40.60 -9.04
CA SER A 673 2.68 -40.09 -9.13
C SER A 673 2.75 -38.67 -8.54
N PRO A 674 3.10 -38.55 -7.24
CA PRO A 674 3.19 -37.26 -6.55
C PRO A 674 4.17 -36.29 -7.21
N HIS A 675 5.29 -36.81 -7.74
CA HIS A 675 6.35 -36.00 -8.33
C HIS A 675 5.98 -35.37 -9.68
N SER A 676 5.07 -35.99 -10.44
CA SER A 676 4.62 -35.45 -11.74
C SER A 676 3.39 -34.55 -11.61
N MET A 677 2.85 -34.38 -10.40
CA MET A 677 1.73 -33.47 -10.19
C MET A 677 2.14 -32.03 -10.52
N ILE A 678 1.28 -31.35 -11.27
CA ILE A 678 1.43 -29.94 -11.59
C ILE A 678 0.88 -29.12 -10.43
N SER A 679 1.76 -28.37 -9.75
CA SER A 679 1.36 -27.41 -8.73
C SER A 679 1.37 -25.99 -9.27
N TYR A 680 0.38 -25.21 -8.82
CA TYR A 680 0.20 -23.80 -9.15
C TYR A 680 0.49 -22.90 -7.94
N LEU A 681 0.73 -23.50 -6.77
CA LEU A 681 0.87 -22.81 -5.51
C LEU A 681 2.22 -22.07 -5.45
N PRO A 682 2.23 -20.76 -5.14
CA PRO A 682 3.46 -20.04 -4.90
C PRO A 682 4.14 -20.52 -3.60
N ILE A 683 5.40 -20.96 -3.68
CA ILE A 683 6.20 -21.30 -2.50
C ILE A 683 6.95 -20.07 -2.02
N HIS A 684 6.66 -19.63 -0.79
CA HIS A 684 7.27 -18.44 -0.20
C HIS A 684 8.63 -18.74 0.42
N GLN A 685 9.61 -17.88 0.13
CA GLN A 685 10.91 -17.81 0.81
C GLN A 685 11.09 -16.36 1.25
N ASP A 686 11.21 -16.13 2.56
CA ASP A 686 11.41 -14.81 3.13
C ASP A 686 12.68 -14.77 3.97
N GLY A 687 13.33 -13.60 3.99
CA GLY A 687 14.55 -13.39 4.76
C GLY A 687 14.23 -12.84 6.15
N SER A 688 14.65 -13.56 7.19
CA SER A 688 14.48 -13.17 8.59
C SER A 688 15.16 -11.83 8.87
N CYS A 689 14.34 -10.79 9.04
CA CYS A 689 14.79 -9.41 9.25
C CYS A 689 15.77 -8.91 8.16
N ASN A 690 15.35 -8.92 6.90
CA ASN A 690 16.11 -8.42 5.73
C ASN A 690 16.85 -7.08 5.96
N GLY A 691 16.29 -6.17 6.77
CA GLY A 691 16.95 -4.91 7.12
C GLY A 691 18.26 -5.11 7.89
N LEU A 692 18.25 -5.95 8.93
CA LEU A 692 19.45 -6.28 9.72
C LEU A 692 20.42 -7.16 8.92
N GLN A 693 19.92 -8.03 8.04
CA GLN A 693 20.79 -8.76 7.09
C GLN A 693 21.63 -7.79 6.25
N HIS A 694 21.00 -6.74 5.70
CA HIS A 694 21.74 -5.71 4.96
C HIS A 694 22.72 -4.93 5.85
N TYR A 695 22.38 -4.63 7.12
CA TYR A 695 23.33 -3.97 8.04
C TYR A 695 24.53 -4.86 8.37
N ALA A 696 24.30 -6.12 8.74
CA ALA A 696 25.34 -7.08 9.02
C ALA A 696 26.26 -7.26 7.80
N ALA A 697 25.70 -7.31 6.58
CA ALA A 697 26.48 -7.39 5.35
C ALA A 697 27.30 -6.12 5.06
N LEU A 698 26.74 -4.94 5.28
CA LEU A 698 27.43 -3.66 5.10
C LEU A 698 28.54 -3.45 6.14
N GLY A 699 28.25 -3.78 7.40
CA GLY A 699 29.20 -3.69 8.52
C GLY A 699 30.21 -4.83 8.57
N ARG A 700 29.93 -5.94 7.87
CA ARG A 700 30.67 -7.21 7.95
C ARG A 700 30.78 -7.74 9.38
N ASP A 701 29.72 -7.58 10.16
CA ASP A 701 29.67 -8.06 11.54
C ASP A 701 29.30 -9.56 11.54
N SER A 702 30.23 -10.41 11.98
CA SER A 702 30.05 -11.86 12.00
C SER A 702 29.01 -12.33 13.00
N LEU A 703 28.87 -11.64 14.15
CA LEU A 703 27.91 -12.00 15.19
C LEU A 703 26.50 -11.66 14.75
N GLU A 704 26.31 -10.45 14.21
CA GLU A 704 25.02 -10.06 13.63
C GLU A 704 24.67 -10.93 12.43
N ALA A 705 25.65 -11.21 11.55
CA ALA A 705 25.47 -12.08 10.38
C ALA A 705 25.01 -13.50 10.78
N ALA A 706 25.54 -14.06 11.86
CA ALA A 706 25.07 -15.33 12.39
C ALA A 706 23.64 -15.22 12.94
N ALA A 707 23.32 -14.17 13.70
CA ALA A 707 21.99 -13.96 14.27
C ALA A 707 20.88 -13.79 13.22
N VAL A 708 21.22 -13.30 12.03
CA VAL A 708 20.27 -13.05 10.92
C VAL A 708 20.41 -14.04 9.76
N ASN A 709 21.06 -15.19 9.97
CA ASN A 709 21.16 -16.30 9.03
C ASN A 709 21.97 -16.03 7.75
N LEU A 710 22.95 -15.12 7.80
CA LEU A 710 23.94 -14.96 6.72
C LEU A 710 25.09 -15.97 6.82
N VAL A 711 25.35 -16.48 8.03
CA VAL A 711 26.29 -17.59 8.26
C VAL A 711 25.52 -18.90 8.27
N ALA A 712 26.01 -19.89 7.52
CA ALA A 712 25.41 -21.22 7.43
C ALA A 712 25.33 -21.89 8.80
N GLN A 713 24.14 -22.40 9.14
CA GLN A 713 23.82 -23.04 10.41
C GLN A 713 22.80 -24.16 10.18
N GLU A 714 22.78 -25.17 11.05
CA GLU A 714 21.84 -26.30 10.95
C GLU A 714 20.39 -25.92 11.28
N LYS A 715 20.21 -24.98 12.22
CA LYS A 715 18.93 -24.42 12.62
C LYS A 715 18.89 -22.94 12.30
N PRO A 716 17.76 -22.40 11.80
CA PRO A 716 17.61 -20.97 11.63
C PRO A 716 17.74 -20.26 12.99
N ALA A 717 18.61 -19.25 13.04
CA ALA A 717 18.69 -18.30 14.13
C ALA A 717 17.45 -17.38 14.14
N ASP A 718 16.97 -17.10 15.35
CA ASP A 718 15.87 -16.19 15.61
C ASP A 718 16.39 -14.97 16.40
N VAL A 719 16.76 -13.92 15.65
CA VAL A 719 17.20 -12.65 16.23
C VAL A 719 16.18 -12.05 17.18
N TYR A 720 14.88 -12.28 16.95
CA TYR A 720 13.81 -11.72 17.77
C TYR A 720 13.79 -12.37 19.15
N SER A 721 13.81 -13.70 19.22
CA SER A 721 13.92 -14.42 20.49
C SER A 721 15.23 -14.11 21.22
N GLY A 722 16.34 -13.94 20.49
CA GLY A 722 17.63 -13.53 21.07
C GLY A 722 17.56 -12.15 21.73
N ILE A 723 16.98 -11.15 21.05
CA ILE A 723 16.78 -9.80 21.61
C ILE A 723 15.82 -9.86 22.80
N ALA A 724 14.71 -10.61 22.68
CA ALA A 724 13.71 -10.75 23.74
C ALA A 724 14.34 -11.31 25.03
N ALA A 725 15.14 -12.38 24.91
CA ALA A 725 15.87 -12.95 26.03
C ALA A 725 16.82 -11.93 26.67
N ARG A 726 17.55 -11.17 25.84
CA ARG A 726 18.47 -10.15 26.34
C ARG A 726 17.75 -9.00 27.06
N VAL A 727 16.63 -8.54 26.53
CA VAL A 727 15.79 -7.50 27.17
C VAL A 727 15.25 -8.02 28.49
N TYR A 728 14.76 -9.26 28.53
CA TYR A 728 14.26 -9.87 29.76
C TYR A 728 15.33 -9.91 30.87
N GLU A 729 16.57 -10.28 30.55
CA GLU A 729 17.68 -10.26 31.51
C GLU A 729 17.93 -8.85 32.09
N ILE A 730 17.93 -7.83 31.23
CA ILE A 730 18.16 -6.44 31.65
C ILE A 730 17.01 -5.97 32.55
N VAL A 731 15.76 -6.19 32.14
CA VAL A 731 14.58 -5.80 32.92
C VAL A 731 14.54 -6.54 34.26
N LYS A 732 14.95 -7.81 34.29
CA LYS A 732 15.09 -8.59 35.53
C LYS A 732 16.14 -7.99 36.46
N GLN A 733 17.30 -7.59 35.94
CA GLN A 733 18.33 -6.92 36.74
C GLN A 733 17.83 -5.57 37.28
N ASP A 734 17.16 -4.77 36.46
CA ASP A 734 16.60 -3.48 36.87
C ASP A 734 15.50 -3.63 37.92
N SER A 735 14.70 -4.69 37.85
CA SER A 735 13.67 -5.01 38.85
C SER A 735 14.22 -5.28 40.24
N GLN A 736 15.49 -5.70 40.33
CA GLN A 736 16.16 -6.02 41.60
C GLN A 736 16.77 -4.78 42.27
N LYS A 737 16.82 -3.63 41.56
CA LYS A 737 17.30 -2.37 42.13
C LYS A 737 16.29 -1.82 43.15
N ASP A 738 16.79 -0.97 44.04
CA ASP A 738 15.97 -0.29 45.04
C ASP A 738 15.15 0.84 44.37
N PRO A 739 13.80 0.78 44.40
CA PRO A 739 12.93 1.82 43.84
C PRO A 739 13.15 3.22 44.41
N ALA A 740 13.72 3.33 45.61
CA ALA A 740 14.07 4.62 46.20
C ALA A 740 15.27 5.28 45.51
N SER A 741 16.16 4.47 44.91
CA SER A 741 17.37 4.92 44.21
C SER A 741 17.20 4.98 42.69
N ASP A 742 16.35 4.11 42.12
CA ASP A 742 16.05 4.04 40.70
C ASP A 742 14.53 3.95 40.50
N PRO A 743 13.85 5.03 40.07
CA PRO A 743 12.41 5.05 39.86
C PRO A 743 11.92 3.99 38.86
N THR A 744 12.80 3.56 37.95
CA THR A 744 12.47 2.58 36.91
C THR A 744 12.38 1.15 37.45
N ALA A 745 12.93 0.85 38.62
CA ALA A 745 12.86 -0.48 39.24
C ALA A 745 11.41 -0.92 39.53
N SER A 746 10.54 0.03 39.89
CA SER A 746 9.11 -0.24 40.12
C SER A 746 8.39 -0.67 38.83
N LEU A 747 8.69 -0.01 37.72
CA LEU A 747 8.18 -0.35 36.39
C LEU A 747 8.76 -1.67 35.89
N ALA A 748 10.07 -1.88 36.10
CA ALA A 748 10.74 -3.12 35.73
C ALA A 748 10.12 -4.34 36.43
N LYS A 749 9.77 -4.24 37.72
CA LYS A 749 9.04 -5.31 38.43
C LYS A 749 7.72 -5.68 37.76
N ILE A 750 6.92 -4.69 37.38
CA ILE A 750 5.65 -4.91 36.67
C ILE A 750 5.89 -5.58 35.31
N LEU A 751 6.95 -5.16 34.60
CA LEU A 751 7.29 -5.69 33.27
C LEU A 751 7.88 -7.12 33.33
N VAL A 752 8.66 -7.48 34.36
CA VAL A 752 9.15 -8.85 34.56
C VAL A 752 7.98 -9.83 34.65
N ASP A 753 6.91 -9.48 35.36
CA ASP A 753 5.74 -10.34 35.52
C ASP A 753 4.98 -10.52 34.19
N GLN A 754 4.99 -9.50 33.32
CA GLN A 754 4.40 -9.57 31.98
C GLN A 754 5.26 -10.38 31.00
N LEU A 755 6.58 -10.22 31.05
CA LEU A 755 7.53 -10.92 30.18
C LEU A 755 7.74 -12.39 30.57
N SER A 756 7.60 -12.73 31.85
CA SER A 756 7.70 -14.12 32.34
C SER A 756 6.45 -14.96 32.04
N GLY A 757 5.30 -14.32 31.76
CA GLY A 757 4.05 -14.96 31.33
C GLY A 757 4.00 -15.46 29.89
N GLY A 758 5.12 -15.50 29.16
CA GLY A 758 5.20 -16.05 27.80
C GLY A 758 4.66 -15.12 26.70
N GLN A 759 4.46 -13.83 26.97
CA GLN A 759 4.29 -12.86 25.88
C GLN A 759 5.63 -12.71 25.17
N GLU A 760 5.78 -13.35 24.00
CA GLU A 760 6.88 -13.06 23.08
C GLU A 760 6.94 -11.54 22.89
N VAL A 761 8.11 -10.93 23.17
CA VAL A 761 8.41 -9.58 22.67
C VAL A 761 8.16 -9.64 21.18
N SER A 762 7.17 -8.88 20.69
CA SER A 762 6.65 -9.15 19.36
C SER A 762 7.71 -8.82 18.32
N LYS A 763 7.68 -9.52 17.17
CA LYS A 763 8.49 -9.16 15.99
C LYS A 763 8.36 -7.67 15.66
N ALA A 764 7.20 -7.05 15.95
CA ALA A 764 6.95 -5.63 15.79
C ALA A 764 7.77 -4.77 16.77
N ASP A 765 7.84 -5.14 18.05
CA ASP A 765 8.63 -4.42 19.05
C ASP A 765 10.12 -4.43 18.70
N CYS A 766 10.66 -5.56 18.23
CA CYS A 766 12.03 -5.64 17.76
C CYS A 766 12.27 -4.85 16.48
N HIS A 767 11.30 -4.82 15.55
CA HIS A 767 11.37 -3.96 14.37
C HIS A 767 11.35 -2.48 14.76
N ASP A 768 10.51 -2.08 15.71
CA ASP A 768 10.43 -0.71 16.21
C ASP A 768 11.69 -0.34 16.99
N ILE A 769 12.27 -1.26 17.78
CA ILE A 769 13.59 -1.09 18.42
C ILE A 769 14.68 -0.92 17.36
N SER A 770 14.70 -1.74 16.30
CA SER A 770 15.66 -1.58 15.20
C SER A 770 15.52 -0.22 14.51
N LEU A 771 14.28 0.26 14.34
CA LEU A 771 13.97 1.58 13.79
C LEU A 771 14.40 2.69 14.77
N TRP A 772 14.21 2.50 16.06
CA TRP A 772 14.60 3.43 17.10
C TRP A 772 16.13 3.51 17.24
N CYS A 773 16.82 2.38 17.21
CA CYS A 773 18.27 2.29 17.12
C CYS A 773 18.81 2.98 15.87
N TYR A 774 18.16 2.79 14.71
CA TYR A 774 18.50 3.51 13.49
C TYR A 774 18.30 5.02 13.61
N ILE A 775 17.17 5.46 14.19
CA ILE A 775 16.90 6.88 14.45
C ILE A 775 17.96 7.46 15.40
N CYS A 776 18.29 6.76 16.48
CA CYS A 776 19.34 7.18 17.42
C CYS A 776 20.73 7.20 16.77
N TRP A 777 21.03 6.25 15.88
CA TRP A 777 22.27 6.22 15.12
C TRP A 777 22.35 7.39 14.14
N CYS A 778 21.28 7.66 13.38
CA CYS A 778 21.17 8.81 12.49
C CYS A 778 21.30 10.12 13.29
N GLN A 779 20.64 10.26 14.43
CA GLN A 779 20.76 11.45 15.29
C GLN A 779 22.18 11.61 15.85
N ARG A 780 22.88 10.52 16.19
CA ARG A 780 24.30 10.57 16.61
C ARG A 780 25.23 10.93 15.45
N ALA A 781 24.97 10.43 14.24
CA ALA A 781 25.71 10.78 13.04
C ALA A 781 25.51 12.26 12.67
N ASP A 782 24.26 12.75 12.74
CA ASP A 782 23.91 14.13 12.45
C ASP A 782 24.54 15.09 13.49
N LYS A 783 24.53 14.70 14.78
CA LYS A 783 25.21 15.43 15.86
C LYS A 783 26.73 15.48 15.65
N LYS A 784 27.36 14.37 15.22
CA LYS A 784 28.78 14.34 14.83
C LYS A 784 29.05 15.22 13.61
N GLU A 785 28.16 15.27 12.63
CA GLU A 785 28.26 16.14 11.45
C GLU A 785 28.10 17.63 11.84
N THR A 786 27.15 17.95 12.73
CA THR A 786 26.95 19.31 13.24
C THR A 786 28.13 19.79 14.08
N ASP A 787 28.71 18.91 14.90
CA ASP A 787 29.89 19.21 15.70
C ASP A 787 31.15 19.32 14.82
N ARG A 788 31.25 18.55 13.73
CA ARG A 788 32.32 18.67 12.73
C ARG A 788 32.20 19.97 11.92
N LYS A 789 30.98 20.40 11.57
CA LYS A 789 30.72 21.70 10.94
C LYS A 789 30.98 22.88 11.89
N ARG A 790 30.66 22.75 13.19
CA ARG A 790 31.01 23.75 14.22
C ARG A 790 32.50 23.85 14.49
N LYS A 791 33.24 22.74 14.43
CA LYS A 791 34.72 22.72 14.55
C LYS A 791 35.44 23.24 13.31
N ASN A 792 34.82 23.25 12.13
CA ASN A 792 35.35 23.88 10.91
C ASN A 792 34.93 25.36 10.76
N HIS A 793 34.06 25.87 11.64
CA HIS A 793 33.63 27.28 11.69
C HIS A 793 34.21 28.07 12.87
N ARG A 794 34.90 27.39 13.79
CA ARG A 794 35.85 27.98 14.73
C ARG A 794 37.24 27.78 14.17
#